data_AF-A0A9P0LJI5-F1
#
_entry.id   AF-A0A9P0LJI5-F1
#
_cell.length_a   1.000
_cell.length_b   1.000
_cell.length_c   1.000
_cell.angle_alpha   90.00
_cell.angle_beta   90.00
_cell.angle_gamma   90.00
#
_symmetry.space_group_name_H-M   'P 1'
#
loop_
_entity.id
_entity.type
_entity.pdbx_description
1 polymer ?
#
loop_
_entity_poly.entity_id
_entity_poly.type
_entity_poly.pdbx_seq_one_letter_code
_entity_poly.pdbx_strand_id
1 'polypeptide(L)'
;MMAEASFLRTLQEMNCDAITQKQQLAVKQHMKKSSKLGEMASISKAGYGLLKFVTAVLGYCEVYREVKPKKERVEQLEAEFNAAKKYLDKLTREINKLEEDLNKLNEKYATAMKKRMQLQEETDLMMRRLEAADKLISGLSSEQSRWTEDLKQLYLEKERLIGNCLLSAEFLAYCGPFTYEFRRDMVYQCWQDDIMQREIPLSQPYRIESNLTTDVEISTWNSENLPPDELSVQNGILTIRSSRFPLCIDPQQQALNWIKKREEKSNLKVLSFNDPDFLKHLDMSIKYGAPVLFQDVDDYIDPVAENVIQKNVKTVGGRVFVILGDKEVDWDPNFRMYMTTKFANPVFNASVYAVAVVINYTVTLSGLEDQLLSVVVRNERPDLEEQRESLIAETSENKSLLQVLEDSLLRELSTTTGNMLDNVELVNTLENTKTKATEVMEKLALAEETAKDIDKLRDGYRSVARRGAILFFVLSDMASVNAMYQYSLGSYLEVFAYSLRKALPHTILARRLMNIIGTLTKNVYDYGCTGIFEKHKLLFSFQMTVKLEQNMGRVSQLELDFFIKGSVSLEKSTRECPAKWISPQGWENMIKLSNDFQETFGKLPQDVEDNIDEWQLWYDLDAPETLDFPCGYRQALSNLPFQILMLLRCFRIDRVYRAVGDYITETMGEEYIMPPVISLDSIFEQSSPMTPVVFILSPGSDPTAELMKLGDRCGFGAGKFKYLSLGQGQEPTALSLLDVAISRGQWLMFQNCHLLLSFIRRLEKQLEKITKPHPDFRLWLTTDPVNTFPIGILQRSLKVVTEPPNGLKLNLRNTYFKMHPQTLDCCQHTAFKPLVYVLAFFHAVVQERRKYDKIGWNICYDFNESDFNVCVTILSTYLTKALKAKDARLPWNSLKYLIGEVRL
;
A
#
# COMPACT_ATOMS: atom_id res chain seq x y z
N MET A 1 86.47 -2.18 140.27
CA MET A 1 86.54 -1.93 138.82
C MET A 1 87.42 -2.93 138.08
N MET A 2 88.70 -3.15 138.43
CA MET A 2 89.56 -4.09 137.65
C MET A 2 89.34 -5.60 137.92
N ALA A 3 88.40 -5.98 138.81
CA ALA A 3 88.08 -7.38 139.10
C ALA A 3 86.76 -7.86 138.47
N GLU A 4 86.04 -7.00 137.75
CA GLU A 4 84.78 -7.35 137.09
C GLU A 4 85.04 -8.07 135.76
N ALA A 5 84.36 -9.20 135.53
CA ALA A 5 84.47 -9.98 134.30
C ALA A 5 84.10 -9.19 133.03
N SER A 6 83.35 -8.08 133.17
CA SER A 6 82.93 -7.19 132.08
C SER A 6 83.98 -6.14 131.67
N PHE A 7 85.06 -5.96 132.44
CA PHE A 7 86.03 -4.88 132.21
C PHE A 7 86.63 -4.86 130.79
N LEU A 8 86.89 -6.05 130.22
CA LEU A 8 87.44 -6.20 128.86
C LEU A 8 86.48 -5.70 127.78
N ARG A 9 85.17 -5.90 127.96
CA ARG A 9 84.15 -5.45 127.01
C ARG A 9 83.97 -3.93 127.08
N THR A 10 83.96 -3.37 128.28
CA THR A 10 83.87 -1.92 128.49
C THR A 10 85.07 -1.17 127.89
N LEU A 11 86.25 -1.81 127.86
CA LEU A 11 87.44 -1.23 127.24
C LEU A 11 87.42 -1.30 125.70
N GLN A 12 86.85 -2.36 125.12
CA GLN A 12 86.71 -2.51 123.66
C GLN A 12 85.61 -1.65 123.05
N GLU A 13 84.48 -1.50 123.74
CA GLU A 13 83.32 -0.71 123.29
C GLU A 13 83.39 0.74 123.76
N MET A 14 84.56 1.21 124.24
CA MET A 14 84.73 2.58 124.71
C MET A 14 84.44 3.56 123.56
N ASN A 15 83.37 4.35 123.72
CA ASN A 15 83.02 5.36 122.74
C ASN A 15 83.99 6.54 122.82
N CYS A 16 85.02 6.50 121.95
CA CYS A 16 86.04 7.54 121.85
C CYS A 16 85.47 8.92 121.45
N ASP A 17 84.29 8.98 120.82
CA ASP A 17 83.64 10.23 120.37
C ASP A 17 83.06 11.04 121.55
N ALA A 18 82.79 10.38 122.69
CA ALA A 18 82.20 11.01 123.88
C ALA A 18 83.24 11.59 124.86
N ILE A 19 84.54 11.44 124.59
CA ILE A 19 85.62 11.87 125.49
C ILE A 19 85.76 13.40 125.44
N THR A 20 85.51 14.06 126.57
CA THR A 20 85.54 15.52 126.65
C THR A 20 86.96 16.09 126.74
N GLN A 21 87.14 17.31 126.23
CA GLN A 21 88.45 18.00 126.22
C GLN A 21 89.05 18.15 127.63
N LYS A 22 88.22 18.34 128.66
CA LYS A 22 88.66 18.36 130.06
C LYS A 22 89.32 17.05 130.50
N GLN A 23 88.75 15.90 130.10
CA GLN A 23 89.30 14.58 130.42
C GLN A 23 90.61 14.31 129.68
N GLN A 24 90.72 14.73 128.42
CA GLN A 24 91.97 14.61 127.64
C GLN A 24 93.12 15.41 128.25
N LEU A 25 92.85 16.65 128.67
CA LEU A 25 93.82 17.53 129.32
C LEU A 25 94.30 16.97 130.66
N ALA A 26 93.38 16.42 131.47
CA ALA A 26 93.71 15.78 132.74
C ALA A 26 94.66 14.58 132.55
N VAL A 27 94.38 13.73 131.55
CA VAL A 27 95.23 12.56 131.23
C VAL A 27 96.60 12.99 130.65
N LYS A 28 96.64 14.01 129.78
CA LYS A 28 97.91 14.60 129.27
C LYS A 28 98.76 15.19 130.42
N GLN A 29 98.15 15.77 131.47
CA GLN A 29 98.88 16.28 132.64
C GLN A 29 99.48 15.15 133.49
N HIS A 30 98.76 14.04 133.70
CA HIS A 30 99.30 12.88 134.41
C HIS A 30 100.46 12.20 133.65
N MET A 31 100.40 12.15 132.32
CA MET A 31 101.46 11.58 131.46
C MET A 31 102.77 12.40 131.47
N LYS A 32 102.77 13.67 131.90
CA LYS A 32 103.98 14.51 131.97
C LYS A 32 104.88 14.25 133.20
N LYS A 33 104.36 13.64 134.28
CA LYS A 33 105.11 13.39 135.53
C LYS A 33 105.83 12.04 135.60
N SER A 34 105.56 11.13 134.66
CA SER A 34 106.16 9.78 134.62
C SER A 34 106.90 9.62 133.30
N SER A 35 108.22 9.50 133.35
CA SER A 35 109.05 9.42 132.15
C SER A 35 109.20 7.99 131.62
N LYS A 36 108.82 7.88 130.34
CA LYS A 36 109.34 6.99 129.29
C LYS A 36 108.91 5.51 129.33
N LEU A 37 108.00 5.20 128.39
CA LEU A 37 107.43 3.89 128.01
C LEU A 37 108.39 2.68 128.00
N GLY A 38 109.69 2.89 127.78
CA GLY A 38 110.68 1.82 127.70
C GLY A 38 110.87 1.08 129.03
N GLU A 39 110.81 1.80 130.16
CA GLU A 39 110.99 1.20 131.49
C GLU A 39 109.74 0.42 131.94
N MET A 40 108.54 0.74 131.42
CA MET A 40 107.33 -0.03 131.74
C MET A 40 107.30 -1.40 131.05
N ALA A 41 108.01 -1.59 129.94
CA ALA A 41 108.06 -2.87 129.23
C ALA A 41 108.84 -3.94 130.02
N SER A 42 109.85 -3.55 130.80
CA SER A 42 110.61 -4.47 131.66
C SER A 42 109.87 -4.83 132.96
N ILE A 43 108.99 -3.95 133.45
CA ILE A 43 108.18 -4.18 134.67
C ILE A 43 106.90 -4.96 134.36
N SER A 44 106.17 -4.63 133.28
CA SER A 44 104.93 -5.32 132.92
C SER A 44 104.53 -5.14 131.44
N LYS A 45 104.44 -6.25 130.71
CA LYS A 45 103.98 -6.29 129.31
C LYS A 45 102.54 -5.78 129.15
N ALA A 46 101.68 -6.00 130.15
CA ALA A 46 100.29 -5.53 130.15
C ALA A 46 100.19 -4.01 130.37
N GLY A 47 101.03 -3.43 131.23
CA GLY A 47 101.08 -1.98 131.47
C GLY A 47 101.48 -1.19 130.22
N TYR A 48 102.43 -1.72 129.43
CA TYR A 48 102.82 -1.15 128.14
C TYR A 48 101.65 -1.08 127.14
N GLY A 49 100.82 -2.13 127.06
CA GLY A 49 99.66 -2.18 126.15
C GLY A 49 98.60 -1.13 126.46
N LEU A 50 98.26 -0.94 127.73
CA LEU A 50 97.28 0.07 128.17
C LEU A 50 97.77 1.49 127.90
N LEU A 51 99.05 1.78 128.11
CA LEU A 51 99.59 3.10 127.84
C LEU A 51 99.53 3.44 126.34
N LYS A 52 99.81 2.46 125.45
CA LYS A 52 99.70 2.63 123.99
C LYS A 52 98.25 2.90 123.54
N PHE A 53 97.27 2.23 124.16
CA PHE A 53 95.85 2.45 123.89
C PHE A 53 95.43 3.90 124.23
N VAL A 54 95.84 4.41 125.39
CA VAL A 54 95.54 5.80 125.79
C VAL A 54 96.12 6.81 124.80
N THR A 55 97.34 6.58 124.28
CA THR A 55 97.95 7.48 123.28
C THR A 55 97.19 7.46 121.94
N ALA A 56 96.70 6.29 121.50
CA ALA A 56 95.95 6.15 120.25
C ALA A 56 94.57 6.83 120.32
N VAL A 57 93.88 6.71 121.46
CA VAL A 57 92.57 7.35 121.69
C VAL A 57 92.69 8.88 121.65
N LEU A 58 93.77 9.44 122.21
CA LEU A 58 94.04 10.88 122.12
C LEU A 58 94.29 11.35 120.67
N GLY A 59 94.95 10.54 119.85
CA GLY A 59 95.20 10.86 118.43
C GLY A 59 93.92 10.83 117.58
N TYR A 60 93.02 9.88 117.82
CA TYR A 60 91.73 9.77 117.10
C TYR A 60 90.84 11.00 117.33
N CYS A 61 90.79 11.51 118.57
CA CYS A 61 89.96 12.66 118.93
C CYS A 61 90.37 13.96 118.23
N GLU A 62 91.65 14.13 117.87
CA GLU A 62 92.12 15.31 117.12
C GLU A 62 91.65 15.29 115.66
N VAL A 63 91.66 14.13 114.99
CA VAL A 63 91.26 13.97 113.58
C VAL A 63 89.75 14.08 113.38
N TYR A 64 88.94 13.56 114.30
CA TYR A 64 87.48 13.57 114.20
C TYR A 64 86.89 14.99 114.04
N ARG A 65 87.57 16.00 114.59
CA ARG A 65 87.12 17.40 114.56
C ARG A 65 87.20 18.03 113.17
N GLU A 66 88.15 17.62 112.33
CA GLU A 66 88.29 18.16 110.96
C GLU A 66 87.29 17.54 109.97
N VAL A 67 86.86 16.30 110.20
CA VAL A 67 86.05 15.52 109.24
C VAL A 67 84.56 15.78 109.35
N LYS A 68 84.06 16.14 110.55
CA LYS A 68 82.62 16.35 110.80
C LYS A 68 81.93 17.34 109.85
N PRO A 69 82.43 18.57 109.61
CA PRO A 69 81.75 19.53 108.75
C PRO A 69 81.71 19.11 107.27
N LYS A 70 82.64 18.26 106.80
CA LYS A 70 82.63 17.76 105.42
C LYS A 70 81.57 16.68 105.19
N LYS A 71 81.28 15.84 106.21
CA LYS A 71 80.19 14.85 106.12
C LYS A 71 78.82 15.50 106.01
N GLU A 72 78.56 16.54 106.80
CA GLU A 72 77.26 17.26 106.78
C GLU A 72 77.00 17.95 105.42
N ARG A 73 78.04 18.41 104.72
CA ARG A 73 77.90 19.07 103.41
C ARG A 73 77.53 18.11 102.26
N VAL A 74 78.01 16.86 102.30
CA VAL A 74 77.70 15.84 101.29
C VAL A 74 76.23 15.41 101.41
N GLU A 75 75.76 15.23 102.64
CA GLU A 75 74.39 14.81 102.93
C GLU A 75 73.34 15.82 102.43
N GLN A 76 73.64 17.13 102.51
CA GLN A 76 72.78 18.18 101.93
C GLN A 76 72.67 18.12 100.41
N LEU A 77 73.79 17.94 99.70
CA LEU A 77 73.80 17.92 98.22
C LEU A 77 73.16 16.64 97.67
N GLU A 78 73.31 15.51 98.35
CA GLU A 78 72.63 14.26 98.00
C GLU A 78 71.10 14.37 98.15
N ALA A 79 70.62 15.11 99.15
CA ALA A 79 69.19 15.36 99.32
C ALA A 79 68.61 16.20 98.17
N GLU A 80 69.29 17.28 97.77
CA GLU A 80 68.85 18.14 96.66
C GLU A 80 68.85 17.41 95.30
N PHE A 81 69.90 16.63 95.01
CA PHE A 81 70.00 15.85 93.78
C PHE A 81 68.86 14.82 93.67
N ASN A 82 68.56 14.11 94.76
CA ASN A 82 67.49 13.12 94.77
C ASN A 82 66.10 13.75 94.62
N ALA A 83 65.88 14.96 95.13
CA ALA A 83 64.64 15.70 94.93
C ALA A 83 64.45 16.10 93.46
N ALA A 84 65.48 16.66 92.82
CA ALA A 84 65.43 17.07 91.41
C ALA A 84 65.26 15.87 90.46
N LYS A 85 65.95 14.75 90.72
CA LYS A 85 65.82 13.52 89.92
C LYS A 85 64.42 12.93 89.99
N LYS A 86 63.81 12.88 91.18
CA LYS A 86 62.41 12.43 91.33
C LYS A 86 61.42 13.30 90.56
N TYR A 87 61.67 14.61 90.47
CA TYR A 87 60.82 15.54 89.73
C TYR A 87 60.95 15.34 88.22
N LEU A 88 62.18 15.18 87.70
CA LEU A 88 62.44 14.86 86.30
C LEU A 88 61.74 13.54 85.89
N ASP A 89 61.91 12.48 86.69
CA ASP A 89 61.31 11.17 86.42
C ASP A 89 59.77 11.21 86.42
N LYS A 90 59.16 12.17 87.13
CA LYS A 90 57.71 12.37 87.11
C LYS A 90 57.26 13.06 85.82
N LEU A 91 57.94 14.12 85.41
CA LEU A 91 57.65 14.85 84.17
C LEU A 91 57.84 13.98 82.93
N THR A 92 58.93 13.20 82.87
CA THR A 92 59.18 12.28 81.74
C THR A 92 58.10 11.20 81.64
N ARG A 93 57.56 10.74 82.78
CA ARG A 93 56.42 9.81 82.80
C ARG A 93 55.12 10.46 82.31
N GLU A 94 54.86 11.72 82.65
CA GLU A 94 53.68 12.44 82.18
C GLU A 94 53.75 12.73 80.67
N ILE A 95 54.91 13.09 80.14
CA ILE A 95 55.11 13.30 78.69
C ILE A 95 54.89 12.00 77.92
N ASN A 96 55.50 10.89 78.35
CA ASN A 96 55.31 9.60 77.69
C ASN A 96 53.85 9.16 77.70
N LYS A 97 53.13 9.42 78.80
CA LYS A 97 51.70 9.12 78.90
C LYS A 97 50.87 9.97 77.94
N LEU A 98 51.16 11.26 77.82
CA LEU A 98 50.51 12.17 76.89
C LEU A 98 50.81 11.80 75.43
N GLU A 99 52.05 11.40 75.10
CA GLU A 99 52.40 10.91 73.77
C GLU A 99 51.67 9.60 73.43
N GLU A 100 51.57 8.65 74.37
CA GLU A 100 50.76 7.44 74.18
C GLU A 100 49.28 7.76 73.97
N ASP A 101 48.72 8.68 74.76
CA ASP A 101 47.32 9.07 74.64
C ASP A 101 47.05 9.82 73.32
N LEU A 102 47.98 10.66 72.87
CA LEU A 102 47.89 11.39 71.60
C LEU A 102 48.02 10.45 70.40
N ASN A 103 48.91 9.45 70.46
CA ASN A 103 49.01 8.40 69.44
C ASN A 103 47.73 7.56 69.37
N LYS A 104 47.16 7.14 70.51
CA LYS A 104 45.86 6.46 70.56
C LYS A 104 44.74 7.32 69.99
N LEU A 105 44.75 8.63 70.25
CA LEU A 105 43.75 9.55 69.71
C LEU A 105 43.89 9.72 68.19
N ASN A 106 45.11 9.81 67.67
CA ASN A 106 45.38 9.88 66.24
C ASN A 106 44.98 8.59 65.50
N GLU A 107 45.25 7.41 66.08
CA GLU A 107 44.76 6.14 65.52
C GLU A 107 43.22 6.08 65.52
N LYS A 108 42.57 6.51 66.60
CA LYS A 108 41.10 6.61 66.66
C LYS A 108 40.55 7.62 65.66
N TYR A 109 41.22 8.75 65.45
CA TYR A 109 40.81 9.75 64.47
C TYR A 109 40.97 9.23 63.04
N ALA A 110 42.10 8.58 62.72
CA ALA A 110 42.35 8.00 61.40
C ALA A 110 41.34 6.87 61.08
N THR A 111 41.05 6.00 62.05
CA THR A 111 40.04 4.94 61.89
C THR A 111 38.62 5.50 61.75
N ALA A 112 38.25 6.49 62.56
CA ALA A 112 36.96 7.17 62.45
C ALA A 112 36.80 7.91 61.12
N MET A 113 37.85 8.58 60.64
CA MET A 113 37.82 9.33 59.38
C MET A 113 37.75 8.40 58.17
N LYS A 114 38.50 7.28 58.20
CA LYS A 114 38.38 6.22 57.20
C LYS A 114 36.97 5.64 57.15
N LYS A 115 36.37 5.38 58.33
CA LYS A 115 34.99 4.89 58.43
C LYS A 115 33.97 5.92 57.93
N ARG A 116 34.20 7.21 58.20
CA ARG A 116 33.36 8.31 57.68
C ARG A 116 33.41 8.38 56.16
N MET A 117 34.60 8.30 55.55
CA MET A 117 34.74 8.29 54.08
C MET A 117 34.07 7.07 53.47
N GLN A 118 34.25 5.88 54.05
CA GLN A 118 33.58 4.66 53.60
C GLN A 118 32.06 4.79 53.66
N LEU A 119 31.52 5.27 54.78
CA LEU A 119 30.08 5.50 54.91
C LEU A 119 29.57 6.55 53.91
N GLN A 120 30.32 7.63 53.70
CA GLN A 120 29.94 8.66 52.71
C GLN A 120 29.87 8.08 51.30
N GLU A 121 30.91 7.33 50.89
CA GLU A 121 30.94 6.64 49.58
C GLU A 121 29.79 5.63 49.45
N GLU A 122 29.50 4.84 50.49
CA GLU A 122 28.35 3.93 50.51
C GLU A 122 27.02 4.67 50.40
N THR A 123 26.88 5.82 51.06
CA THR A 123 25.64 6.61 51.05
C THR A 123 25.40 7.24 49.68
N ASP A 124 26.44 7.80 49.07
CA ASP A 124 26.38 8.40 47.73
C ASP A 124 26.11 7.33 46.66
N LEU A 125 26.68 6.13 46.80
CA LEU A 125 26.39 4.99 45.95
C LEU A 125 24.93 4.53 46.13
N MET A 126 24.43 4.44 47.37
CA MET A 126 23.04 4.09 47.65
C MET A 126 22.06 5.10 47.06
N MET A 127 22.32 6.41 47.20
CA MET A 127 21.45 7.44 46.64
C MET A 127 21.35 7.33 45.12
N ARG A 128 22.47 7.19 44.41
CA ARG A 128 22.45 7.01 42.95
C ARG A 128 21.69 5.75 42.54
N ARG A 129 21.89 4.65 43.25
CA ARG A 129 21.17 3.40 42.98
C ARG A 129 19.67 3.53 43.24
N LEU A 130 19.28 4.30 44.26
CA LEU A 130 17.88 4.53 44.61
C LEU A 130 17.18 5.40 43.57
N GLU A 131 17.83 6.46 43.10
CA GLU A 131 17.33 7.29 41.98
C GLU A 131 17.21 6.47 40.68
N ALA A 132 18.23 5.67 40.35
CA ALA A 132 18.19 4.78 39.19
C ALA A 132 17.06 3.74 39.31
N ALA A 133 16.84 3.18 40.52
CA ALA A 133 15.79 2.22 40.78
C ALA A 133 14.39 2.85 40.63
N ASP A 134 14.17 4.05 41.17
CA ASP A 134 12.89 4.74 41.08
C ASP A 134 12.53 5.09 39.63
N LYS A 135 13.52 5.56 38.85
CA LYS A 135 13.37 5.77 37.41
C LYS A 135 13.05 4.49 36.65
N LEU A 136 13.72 3.38 36.95
CA LEU A 136 13.45 2.09 36.30
C LEU A 136 12.08 1.53 36.67
N ILE A 137 11.68 1.60 37.95
CA ILE A 137 10.38 1.10 38.42
C ILE A 137 9.24 1.93 37.84
N SER A 138 9.31 3.27 37.92
CA SER A 138 8.31 4.14 37.31
C SER A 138 8.29 3.99 35.78
N GLY A 139 9.45 3.88 35.15
CA GLY A 139 9.63 3.63 33.73
C GLY A 139 8.98 2.34 33.25
N LEU A 140 9.20 1.23 33.94
CA LEU A 140 8.78 -0.11 33.53
C LEU A 140 7.42 -0.54 34.12
N SER A 141 6.87 0.15 35.11
CA SER A 141 5.58 -0.24 35.72
C SER A 141 4.40 -0.22 34.72
N SER A 142 4.37 0.76 33.82
CA SER A 142 3.38 0.84 32.74
C SER A 142 3.57 -0.31 31.75
N GLU A 143 4.82 -0.61 31.39
CA GLU A 143 5.18 -1.72 30.50
C GLU A 143 4.84 -3.08 31.10
N GLN A 144 5.11 -3.27 32.39
CA GLN A 144 4.75 -4.48 33.11
C GLN A 144 3.24 -4.69 33.07
N SER A 145 2.45 -3.65 33.31
CA SER A 145 0.99 -3.73 33.28
C SER A 145 0.49 -4.09 31.88
N ARG A 146 1.05 -3.43 30.85
CA ARG A 146 0.77 -3.69 29.44
C ARG A 146 1.10 -5.13 29.05
N TRP A 147 2.34 -5.57 29.26
CA TRP A 147 2.78 -6.93 28.95
C TRP A 147 2.00 -7.99 29.73
N THR A 148 1.57 -7.69 30.95
CA THR A 148 0.72 -8.61 31.72
C THR A 148 -0.65 -8.77 31.07
N GLU A 149 -1.22 -7.68 30.54
CA GLU A 149 -2.48 -7.74 29.80
C GLU A 149 -2.30 -8.41 28.43
N ASP A 150 -1.26 -8.06 27.67
CA ASP A 150 -0.93 -8.68 26.39
C ASP A 150 -0.71 -10.20 26.56
N LEU A 151 -0.02 -10.61 27.62
CA LEU A 151 0.20 -12.02 27.92
C LEU A 151 -1.10 -12.76 28.26
N LYS A 152 -2.08 -12.12 28.92
CA LYS A 152 -3.42 -12.71 29.08
C LYS A 152 -4.13 -12.84 27.73
N GLN A 153 -4.05 -11.83 26.86
CA GLN A 153 -4.64 -11.90 25.52
C GLN A 153 -4.00 -13.01 24.69
N LEU A 154 -2.68 -13.14 24.72
CA LEU A 154 -1.96 -14.21 24.04
C LEU A 154 -2.35 -15.61 24.55
N TYR A 155 -2.64 -15.77 25.84
CA TYR A 155 -3.19 -17.04 26.36
C TYR A 155 -4.58 -17.36 25.78
N LEU A 156 -5.46 -16.36 25.68
CA LEU A 156 -6.78 -16.52 25.05
C LEU A 156 -6.66 -16.81 23.54
N GLU A 157 -5.74 -16.13 22.85
CA GLU A 157 -5.47 -16.34 21.43
C GLU A 157 -4.88 -17.72 21.16
N LYS A 158 -4.03 -18.24 22.06
CA LYS A 158 -3.45 -19.58 21.94
C LYS A 158 -4.51 -20.68 21.87
N GLU A 159 -5.60 -20.56 22.63
CA GLU A 159 -6.72 -21.51 22.58
C GLU A 159 -7.49 -21.39 21.25
N ARG A 160 -7.69 -20.16 20.77
CA ARG A 160 -8.42 -19.83 19.52
C ARG A 160 -7.60 -20.02 18.25
N LEU A 161 -6.29 -20.23 18.40
CA LEU A 161 -5.34 -20.35 17.30
C LEU A 161 -5.71 -21.48 16.35
N ILE A 162 -6.26 -22.58 16.86
CA ILE A 162 -6.61 -23.75 16.04
C ILE A 162 -7.68 -23.37 15.00
N GLY A 163 -8.78 -22.74 15.43
CA GLY A 163 -9.83 -22.28 14.51
C GLY A 163 -9.33 -21.19 13.58
N ASN A 164 -8.55 -20.23 14.09
CA ASN A 164 -8.00 -19.14 13.29
C ASN A 164 -7.06 -19.64 12.18
N CYS A 165 -6.17 -20.59 12.51
CA CYS A 165 -5.25 -21.21 11.55
C CYS A 165 -5.99 -22.06 10.52
N LEU A 166 -7.07 -22.75 10.91
CA LEU A 166 -7.88 -23.54 9.99
C LEU A 166 -8.50 -22.64 8.90
N LEU A 167 -9.22 -21.57 9.30
CA LEU A 167 -9.78 -20.60 8.35
C LEU A 167 -8.70 -19.92 7.50
N SER A 168 -7.58 -19.54 8.12
CA SER A 168 -6.47 -18.91 7.41
C SER A 168 -5.84 -19.84 6.37
N ALA A 169 -5.68 -21.12 6.68
CA ALA A 169 -5.14 -22.12 5.77
C ALA A 169 -6.11 -22.41 4.61
N GLU A 170 -7.42 -22.53 4.89
CA GLU A 170 -8.45 -22.68 3.87
C GLU A 170 -8.48 -21.49 2.91
N PHE A 171 -8.38 -20.27 3.45
CA PHE A 171 -8.28 -19.05 2.65
C PHE A 171 -7.05 -19.06 1.74
N LEU A 172 -5.86 -19.33 2.28
CA LEU A 172 -4.61 -19.35 1.51
C LEU A 172 -4.58 -20.45 0.44
N ALA A 173 -5.29 -21.56 0.66
CA ALA A 173 -5.31 -22.70 -0.25
C ALA A 173 -6.35 -22.57 -1.37
N TYR A 174 -7.56 -22.09 -1.06
CA TYR A 174 -8.71 -22.21 -1.96
C TYR A 174 -9.32 -20.88 -2.42
N CYS A 175 -9.20 -19.79 -1.66
CA CYS A 175 -9.93 -18.55 -1.98
C CYS A 175 -9.34 -17.76 -3.15
N GLY A 176 -8.07 -17.97 -3.50
CA GLY A 176 -7.33 -17.21 -4.51
C GLY A 176 -8.09 -16.92 -5.82
N PRO A 177 -8.60 -17.93 -6.55
CA PRO A 177 -9.17 -17.71 -7.88
C PRO A 177 -10.57 -17.08 -7.85
N PHE A 178 -11.23 -17.03 -6.69
CA PHE A 178 -12.62 -16.59 -6.59
C PHE A 178 -12.77 -15.07 -6.44
N THR A 179 -13.94 -14.55 -6.80
CA THR A 179 -14.32 -13.15 -6.60
C THR A 179 -14.51 -12.82 -5.13
N TYR A 180 -14.39 -11.53 -4.77
CA TYR A 180 -14.52 -11.07 -3.38
C TYR A 180 -15.84 -11.51 -2.73
N GLU A 181 -16.97 -11.36 -3.42
CA GLU A 181 -18.29 -11.75 -2.90
C GLU A 181 -18.33 -13.25 -2.55
N PHE A 182 -17.83 -14.09 -3.45
CA PHE A 182 -17.77 -15.52 -3.22
C PHE A 182 -16.79 -15.89 -2.10
N ARG A 183 -15.62 -15.22 -2.00
CA ARG A 183 -14.69 -15.40 -0.87
C ARG A 183 -15.36 -15.07 0.45
N ARG A 184 -16.11 -13.96 0.50
CA ARG A 184 -16.81 -13.52 1.71
C ARG A 184 -17.85 -14.54 2.15
N ASP A 185 -18.65 -15.04 1.22
CA ASP A 185 -19.68 -16.04 1.51
C ASP A 185 -19.02 -17.37 1.95
N MET A 186 -17.97 -17.83 1.26
CA MET A 186 -17.22 -19.01 1.66
C MET A 186 -16.63 -18.90 3.06
N VAL A 187 -15.88 -17.83 3.35
CA VAL A 187 -15.15 -17.71 4.62
C VAL A 187 -16.10 -17.41 5.78
N TYR A 188 -16.96 -16.40 5.64
CA TYR A 188 -17.73 -15.87 6.77
C TYR A 188 -19.12 -16.48 6.93
N GLN A 189 -19.76 -16.97 5.85
CA GLN A 189 -21.10 -17.58 5.94
C GLN A 189 -21.07 -19.11 5.95
N CYS A 190 -20.10 -19.73 5.29
CA CYS A 190 -20.01 -21.20 5.22
C CYS A 190 -19.00 -21.76 6.24
N TRP A 191 -17.73 -21.41 6.11
CA TRP A 191 -16.65 -22.04 6.90
C TRP A 191 -16.66 -21.59 8.36
N GLN A 192 -16.81 -20.29 8.61
CA GLN A 192 -16.89 -19.78 9.98
C GLN A 192 -18.08 -20.41 10.73
N ASP A 193 -19.25 -20.49 10.10
CA ASP A 193 -20.45 -21.08 10.72
C ASP A 193 -20.28 -22.59 10.98
N ASP A 194 -19.66 -23.34 10.07
CA ASP A 194 -19.36 -24.77 10.28
C ASP A 194 -18.36 -24.99 11.42
N ILE A 195 -17.30 -24.17 11.52
CA ILE A 195 -16.32 -24.23 12.62
C ILE A 195 -16.97 -23.92 13.96
N MET A 196 -17.87 -22.93 14.00
CA MET A 196 -18.63 -22.58 15.20
C MET A 196 -19.61 -23.70 15.59
N GLN A 197 -20.28 -24.33 14.63
CA GLN A 197 -21.16 -25.48 14.88
C GLN A 197 -20.40 -26.70 15.42
N ARG A 198 -19.13 -26.86 15.04
CA ARG A 198 -18.24 -27.92 15.54
C ARG A 198 -17.59 -27.60 16.89
N GLU A 199 -17.95 -26.47 17.50
CA GLU A 199 -17.42 -26.00 18.80
C GLU A 199 -15.88 -25.82 18.82
N ILE A 200 -15.28 -25.54 17.66
CA ILE A 200 -13.85 -25.25 17.57
C ILE A 200 -13.61 -23.80 18.03
N PRO A 201 -12.69 -23.54 18.98
CA PRO A 201 -12.40 -22.19 19.44
C PRO A 201 -11.92 -21.28 18.30
N LEU A 202 -12.57 -20.13 18.15
CA LEU A 202 -12.30 -19.13 17.12
C LEU A 202 -12.37 -17.71 17.69
N SER A 203 -11.54 -16.80 17.20
CA SER A 203 -11.62 -15.39 17.56
C SER A 203 -12.86 -14.73 16.95
N GLN A 204 -13.60 -13.93 17.74
CA GLN A 204 -14.78 -13.19 17.28
C GLN A 204 -14.64 -11.71 17.66
N PRO A 205 -14.84 -10.76 16.72
CA PRO A 205 -15.05 -10.97 15.28
C PRO A 205 -13.78 -11.49 14.58
N TYR A 206 -13.92 -12.50 13.71
CA TYR A 206 -12.81 -13.00 12.91
C TYR A 206 -12.52 -12.06 11.74
N ARG A 207 -11.25 -11.70 11.55
CA ARG A 207 -10.76 -10.98 10.36
C ARG A 207 -9.53 -11.70 9.83
N ILE A 208 -9.50 -11.95 8.53
CA ILE A 208 -8.38 -12.65 7.87
C ILE A 208 -7.09 -11.83 8.01
N GLU A 209 -7.22 -10.51 7.83
CA GLU A 209 -6.10 -9.56 7.80
C GLU A 209 -5.39 -9.45 9.15
N SER A 210 -6.10 -9.59 10.27
CA SER A 210 -5.48 -9.45 11.59
C SER A 210 -4.56 -10.63 11.94
N ASN A 211 -4.77 -11.80 11.33
CA ASN A 211 -4.01 -13.00 11.65
C ASN A 211 -2.83 -13.23 10.69
N LEU A 212 -3.02 -12.95 9.39
CA LEU A 212 -2.02 -13.24 8.35
C LEU A 212 -1.08 -12.06 8.06
N THR A 213 -1.42 -10.87 8.55
CA THR A 213 -0.69 -9.63 8.32
C THR A 213 -0.63 -8.78 9.57
N THR A 214 0.25 -7.79 9.55
CA THR A 214 0.29 -6.72 10.56
C THR A 214 -0.11 -5.40 9.93
N ASP A 215 -0.59 -4.49 10.76
CA ASP A 215 -0.89 -3.10 10.37
C ASP A 215 0.29 -2.40 9.67
N VAL A 216 1.52 -2.72 10.07
CA VAL A 216 2.75 -2.17 9.48
C VAL A 216 2.92 -2.70 8.05
N GLU A 217 2.69 -4.01 7.82
CA GLU A 217 2.76 -4.60 6.49
C GLU A 217 1.69 -4.00 5.56
N ILE A 218 0.45 -3.88 6.01
CA ILE A 218 -0.65 -3.28 5.23
C ILE A 218 -0.33 -1.82 4.89
N SER A 219 0.15 -1.05 5.87
CA SER A 219 0.57 0.34 5.66
C SER A 219 1.71 0.46 4.65
N THR A 220 2.65 -0.50 4.68
CA THR A 220 3.74 -0.56 3.70
C THR A 220 3.18 -0.84 2.30
N TRP A 221 2.25 -1.79 2.16
CA TRP A 221 1.63 -2.09 0.86
C TRP A 221 0.86 -0.90 0.30
N ASN A 222 0.18 -0.15 1.17
CA ASN A 222 -0.50 1.09 0.81
C ASN A 222 0.49 2.12 0.23
N SER A 223 1.67 2.27 0.86
CA SER A 223 2.74 3.13 0.34
C SER A 223 3.31 2.61 -1.00
N GLU A 224 3.22 1.30 -1.26
CA GLU A 224 3.60 0.63 -2.51
C GLU A 224 2.50 0.71 -3.60
N ASN A 225 1.47 1.53 -3.40
CA ASN A 225 0.31 1.71 -4.30
C ASN A 225 -0.66 0.51 -4.36
N LEU A 226 -0.63 -0.41 -3.40
CA LEU A 226 -1.74 -1.34 -3.22
C LEU A 226 -2.89 -0.58 -2.55
N PRO A 227 -4.12 -0.62 -3.06
CA PRO A 227 -5.24 0.03 -2.39
C PRO A 227 -5.55 -0.62 -1.03
N PRO A 228 -6.07 0.15 -0.06
CA PRO A 228 -6.33 -0.33 1.30
C PRO A 228 -7.65 -1.11 1.44
N ASP A 229 -8.31 -1.49 0.34
CA ASP A 229 -9.56 -2.24 0.39
C ASP A 229 -9.32 -3.71 0.76
N GLU A 230 -10.34 -4.34 1.36
CA GLU A 230 -10.24 -5.70 1.91
C GLU A 230 -9.81 -6.72 0.84
N LEU A 231 -10.29 -6.59 -0.41
CA LEU A 231 -9.89 -7.49 -1.50
C LEU A 231 -8.41 -7.31 -1.85
N SER A 232 -7.94 -6.07 -1.98
CA SER A 232 -6.54 -5.78 -2.29
C SER A 232 -5.61 -6.28 -1.19
N VAL A 233 -5.96 -6.09 0.09
CA VAL A 233 -5.20 -6.62 1.22
C VAL A 233 -5.19 -8.15 1.20
N GLN A 234 -6.34 -8.80 1.00
CA GLN A 234 -6.45 -10.25 0.82
C GLN A 234 -5.60 -10.78 -0.34
N ASN A 235 -5.57 -10.06 -1.47
CA ASN A 235 -4.75 -10.40 -2.63
C ASN A 235 -3.25 -10.24 -2.33
N GLY A 236 -2.87 -9.21 -1.57
CA GLY A 236 -1.52 -9.03 -1.05
C GLY A 236 -1.09 -10.19 -0.14
N ILE A 237 -1.96 -10.60 0.78
CA ILE A 237 -1.77 -11.78 1.64
C ILE A 237 -1.53 -13.03 0.79
N LEU A 238 -2.40 -13.30 -0.18
CA LEU A 238 -2.29 -14.48 -1.05
C LEU A 238 -1.00 -14.44 -1.89
N THR A 239 -0.54 -13.26 -2.28
CA THR A 239 0.66 -13.10 -3.11
C THR A 239 1.94 -13.36 -2.31
N ILE A 240 1.97 -12.98 -1.03
CA ILE A 240 3.18 -13.03 -0.19
C ILE A 240 3.23 -14.29 0.69
N ARG A 241 2.10 -14.67 1.29
CA ARG A 241 2.02 -15.71 2.33
C ARG A 241 1.71 -17.10 1.77
N SER A 242 1.26 -17.21 0.52
CA SER A 242 0.94 -18.51 -0.07
C SER A 242 2.20 -19.37 -0.27
N SER A 243 2.02 -20.69 -0.18
CA SER A 243 3.12 -21.66 -0.27
C SER A 243 3.63 -21.84 -1.70
N ARG A 244 2.79 -21.66 -2.71
CA ARG A 244 3.12 -21.77 -4.14
C ARG A 244 3.34 -20.39 -4.74
N PHE A 245 3.97 -20.31 -5.90
CA PHE A 245 4.16 -19.02 -6.56
C PHE A 245 2.82 -18.46 -7.08
N PRO A 246 2.58 -17.15 -6.97
CA PRO A 246 1.33 -16.53 -7.37
C PRO A 246 1.27 -16.32 -8.90
N LEU A 247 0.11 -16.64 -9.46
CA LEU A 247 -0.31 -16.26 -10.81
C LEU A 247 -1.50 -15.29 -10.69
N CYS A 248 -1.25 -14.02 -10.96
CA CYS A 248 -2.22 -12.94 -10.79
C CYS A 248 -3.00 -12.72 -12.08
N ILE A 249 -4.32 -12.91 -12.03
CA ILE A 249 -5.26 -12.53 -13.08
C ILE A 249 -5.55 -11.03 -12.90
N ASP A 250 -4.84 -10.20 -13.67
CA ASP A 250 -4.73 -8.75 -13.43
C ASP A 250 -4.97 -7.94 -14.72
N PRO A 251 -6.23 -7.91 -15.23
CA PRO A 251 -6.56 -7.18 -16.45
C PRO A 251 -6.31 -5.67 -16.35
N GLN A 252 -6.33 -5.10 -15.13
CA GLN A 252 -6.08 -3.68 -14.87
C GLN A 252 -4.63 -3.35 -14.47
N GLN A 253 -3.74 -4.34 -14.40
CA GLN A 253 -2.31 -4.19 -14.08
C GLN A 253 -2.01 -3.61 -12.68
N GLN A 254 -2.91 -3.81 -11.72
CA GLN A 254 -2.72 -3.36 -10.34
C GLN A 254 -1.63 -4.17 -9.62
N ALA A 255 -1.71 -5.51 -9.67
CA ALA A 255 -0.70 -6.41 -9.11
C ALA A 255 0.65 -6.18 -9.77
N LEU A 256 0.65 -5.99 -11.10
CA LEU A 256 1.87 -5.74 -11.88
C LEU A 256 2.62 -4.51 -11.35
N ASN A 257 1.91 -3.40 -11.14
CA ASN A 257 2.52 -2.15 -10.70
C ASN A 257 2.96 -2.22 -9.23
N TRP A 258 2.17 -2.87 -8.37
CA TRP A 258 2.52 -3.08 -6.97
C TRP A 258 3.78 -3.94 -6.81
N ILE A 259 3.84 -5.10 -7.48
CA ILE A 259 5.01 -6.01 -7.42
C ILE A 259 6.28 -5.32 -7.93
N LYS A 260 6.17 -4.53 -9.02
CA LYS A 260 7.30 -3.74 -9.55
C LYS A 260 7.86 -2.77 -8.51
N LYS A 261 6.99 -2.03 -7.81
CA LYS A 261 7.39 -1.03 -6.81
C LYS A 261 7.95 -1.68 -5.55
N ARG A 262 7.34 -2.77 -5.08
CA ARG A 262 7.78 -3.55 -3.93
C ARG A 262 9.18 -4.13 -4.12
N GLU A 263 9.40 -4.83 -5.24
CA GLU A 263 10.65 -5.55 -5.52
C GLU A 263 11.71 -4.69 -6.23
N GLU A 264 11.48 -3.38 -6.34
CA GLU A 264 12.39 -2.43 -7.01
C GLU A 264 13.78 -2.44 -6.34
N LYS A 265 13.81 -2.47 -5.01
CA LYS A 265 15.05 -2.54 -4.22
C LYS A 265 15.77 -3.88 -4.34
N SER A 266 15.03 -4.94 -4.68
CA SER A 266 15.52 -6.33 -4.79
C SER A 266 16.07 -6.68 -6.18
N ASN A 267 16.19 -5.72 -7.10
CA ASN A 267 16.60 -5.93 -8.50
C ASN A 267 15.67 -6.87 -9.30
N LEU A 268 14.35 -6.66 -9.21
CA LEU A 268 13.34 -7.41 -9.97
C LEU A 268 13.68 -7.56 -11.46
N LYS A 269 13.64 -8.79 -11.96
CA LYS A 269 13.76 -9.09 -13.40
C LYS A 269 12.38 -9.32 -14.00
N VAL A 270 12.00 -8.42 -14.90
CA VAL A 270 10.78 -8.53 -15.71
C VAL A 270 11.10 -9.32 -16.98
N LEU A 271 10.39 -10.42 -17.22
CA LEU A 271 10.57 -11.32 -18.36
C LEU A 271 9.23 -11.70 -18.99
N SER A 272 9.25 -12.21 -20.21
CA SER A 272 8.13 -12.92 -20.84
C SER A 272 8.60 -14.32 -21.27
N PHE A 273 7.73 -15.33 -21.21
CA PHE A 273 8.04 -16.69 -21.72
C PHE A 273 8.38 -16.71 -23.21
N ASN A 274 7.94 -15.69 -23.94
CA ASN A 274 8.24 -15.51 -25.36
C ASN A 274 9.62 -14.91 -25.64
N ASP A 275 10.41 -14.55 -24.61
CA ASP A 275 11.72 -13.94 -24.79
C ASP A 275 12.80 -15.00 -24.97
N PRO A 276 13.64 -14.97 -26.02
CA PRO A 276 14.56 -16.07 -26.34
C PRO A 276 15.61 -16.36 -25.26
N ASP A 277 15.92 -15.38 -24.41
CA ASP A 277 16.92 -15.49 -23.34
C ASP A 277 16.29 -15.68 -21.93
N PHE A 278 14.97 -15.91 -21.82
CA PHE A 278 14.31 -15.99 -20.51
C PHE A 278 14.93 -17.06 -19.60
N LEU A 279 15.31 -18.22 -20.14
CA LEU A 279 15.93 -19.32 -19.38
C LEU A 279 17.26 -18.93 -18.74
N LYS A 280 18.08 -18.13 -19.43
CA LYS A 280 19.37 -17.66 -18.88
C LYS A 280 19.15 -16.69 -17.73
N HIS A 281 18.18 -15.78 -17.89
CA HIS A 281 17.81 -14.84 -16.84
C HIS A 281 17.20 -15.56 -15.63
N LEU A 282 16.38 -16.57 -15.86
CA LEU A 282 15.80 -17.40 -14.80
C LEU A 282 16.89 -18.19 -14.03
N ASP A 283 17.83 -18.84 -14.73
CA ASP A 283 18.98 -19.55 -14.13
C ASP A 283 19.80 -18.63 -13.22
N MET A 284 20.16 -17.42 -13.70
CA MET A 284 20.89 -16.46 -12.86
C MET A 284 20.06 -15.98 -11.67
N SER A 285 18.76 -15.75 -11.86
CA SER A 285 17.90 -15.23 -10.79
C SER A 285 17.69 -16.25 -9.68
N ILE A 286 17.55 -17.54 -10.01
CA ILE A 286 17.48 -18.64 -9.03
C ILE A 286 18.78 -18.74 -8.23
N LYS A 287 19.94 -18.63 -8.89
CA LYS A 287 21.26 -18.71 -8.23
C LYS A 287 21.57 -17.56 -7.28
N TYR A 288 21.15 -16.35 -7.65
CA TYR A 288 21.47 -15.13 -6.89
C TYR A 288 20.29 -14.62 -6.05
N GLY A 289 19.17 -15.37 -6.00
CA GLY A 289 17.98 -14.99 -5.23
C GLY A 289 17.25 -13.75 -5.74
N ALA A 290 17.47 -13.33 -6.99
CA ALA A 290 16.78 -12.16 -7.55
C ALA A 290 15.32 -12.51 -7.88
N PRO A 291 14.33 -11.67 -7.52
CA PRO A 291 12.94 -11.93 -7.85
C PRO A 291 12.69 -11.80 -9.36
N VAL A 292 11.81 -12.65 -9.89
CA VAL A 292 11.44 -12.68 -11.30
C VAL A 292 9.94 -12.48 -11.45
N LEU A 293 9.54 -11.61 -12.38
CA LEU A 293 8.14 -11.37 -12.75
C LEU A 293 7.95 -11.71 -14.23
N PHE A 294 7.15 -12.74 -14.50
CA PHE A 294 6.70 -13.08 -15.84
C PHE A 294 5.43 -12.30 -16.19
N GLN A 295 5.55 -11.44 -17.20
CA GLN A 295 4.44 -10.64 -17.72
C GLN A 295 3.75 -11.35 -18.89
N ASP A 296 2.45 -11.07 -19.02
CA ASP A 296 1.59 -11.54 -20.10
C ASP A 296 1.69 -13.07 -20.28
N VAL A 297 1.46 -13.78 -19.17
CA VAL A 297 1.34 -15.23 -19.21
C VAL A 297 0.00 -15.58 -19.84
N ASP A 298 0.06 -16.07 -21.08
CA ASP A 298 -1.07 -16.60 -21.84
C ASP A 298 -1.45 -18.01 -21.32
N ASP A 299 -2.14 -18.81 -22.14
CA ASP A 299 -2.51 -20.20 -21.83
C ASP A 299 -1.31 -21.17 -21.82
N TYR A 300 -0.14 -20.73 -22.30
CA TYR A 300 1.07 -21.55 -22.40
C TYR A 300 2.13 -21.13 -21.38
N ILE A 301 2.36 -22.01 -20.41
CA ILE A 301 3.51 -21.96 -19.50
C ILE A 301 4.52 -22.99 -20.00
N ASP A 302 5.76 -22.55 -20.23
CA ASP A 302 6.81 -23.46 -20.70
C ASP A 302 7.07 -24.57 -19.66
N PRO A 303 6.94 -25.87 -20.02
CA PRO A 303 7.15 -26.99 -19.11
C PRO A 303 8.54 -26.99 -18.44
N VAL A 304 9.54 -26.35 -19.05
CA VAL A 304 10.89 -26.23 -18.47
C VAL A 304 10.87 -25.49 -17.13
N ALA A 305 9.93 -24.56 -16.94
CA ALA A 305 9.76 -23.81 -15.70
C ALA A 305 8.94 -24.56 -14.64
N GLU A 306 8.29 -25.68 -14.98
CA GLU A 306 7.33 -26.36 -14.10
C GLU A 306 7.97 -26.85 -12.78
N ASN A 307 9.17 -27.42 -12.83
CA ASN A 307 9.93 -27.83 -11.63
C ASN A 307 10.23 -26.65 -10.69
N VAL A 308 10.47 -25.47 -11.26
CA VAL A 308 10.71 -24.24 -10.49
C VAL A 308 9.39 -23.77 -9.87
N ILE A 309 8.31 -23.75 -10.64
CA ILE A 309 7.00 -23.28 -10.15
C ILE A 309 6.48 -24.19 -9.01
N GLN A 310 6.64 -25.52 -9.16
CA GLN A 310 6.29 -26.51 -8.15
C GLN A 310 7.20 -26.47 -6.91
N LYS A 311 8.29 -25.69 -6.93
CA LYS A 311 9.34 -25.70 -5.91
C LYS A 311 9.87 -27.11 -5.64
N ASN A 312 10.12 -27.89 -6.71
CA ASN A 312 10.68 -29.25 -6.63
C ASN A 312 12.19 -29.21 -6.35
N VAL A 313 12.55 -28.66 -5.19
CA VAL A 313 13.93 -28.44 -4.75
C VAL A 313 14.46 -29.72 -4.12
N LYS A 314 15.62 -30.17 -4.59
CA LYS A 314 16.30 -31.37 -4.10
C LYS A 314 17.50 -30.97 -3.23
N THR A 315 17.67 -31.68 -2.12
CA THR A 315 18.84 -31.55 -1.25
C THR A 315 19.67 -32.83 -1.34
N VAL A 316 20.85 -32.75 -1.96
CA VAL A 316 21.77 -33.87 -2.08
C VAL A 316 23.14 -33.44 -1.58
N GLY A 317 23.68 -34.13 -0.58
CA GLY A 317 25.01 -33.83 -0.03
C GLY A 317 25.16 -32.42 0.56
N GLY A 318 24.08 -31.83 1.08
CA GLY A 318 24.06 -30.46 1.62
C GLY A 318 23.91 -29.35 0.56
N ARG A 319 23.97 -29.69 -0.74
CA ARG A 319 23.66 -28.77 -1.84
C ARG A 319 22.16 -28.78 -2.12
N VAL A 320 21.56 -27.58 -2.16
CA VAL A 320 20.14 -27.37 -2.45
C VAL A 320 20.02 -26.86 -3.88
N PHE A 321 19.35 -27.61 -4.76
CA PHE A 321 19.24 -27.26 -6.18
C PHE A 321 17.88 -27.65 -6.76
N VAL A 322 17.52 -27.01 -7.88
CA VAL A 322 16.35 -27.33 -8.69
C VAL A 322 16.79 -27.71 -10.10
N ILE A 323 16.04 -28.59 -10.76
CA ILE A 323 16.31 -29.00 -12.14
C ILE A 323 15.52 -28.06 -13.07
N LEU A 324 16.23 -27.24 -13.85
CA LEU A 324 15.67 -26.37 -14.88
C LEU A 324 15.99 -26.96 -16.25
N GLY A 325 15.01 -27.62 -16.87
CA GLY A 325 15.21 -28.43 -18.08
C GLY A 325 16.14 -29.61 -17.78
N ASP A 326 17.33 -29.61 -18.40
CA ASP A 326 18.35 -30.63 -18.16
C ASP A 326 19.47 -30.16 -17.20
N LYS A 327 19.38 -28.93 -16.66
CA LYS A 327 20.45 -28.31 -15.88
C LYS A 327 20.12 -28.24 -14.39
N GLU A 328 21.08 -28.61 -13.55
CA GLU A 328 21.02 -28.36 -12.10
C GLU A 328 21.39 -26.91 -11.78
N VAL A 329 20.49 -26.23 -11.08
CA VAL A 329 20.63 -24.82 -10.69
C VAL A 329 20.57 -24.72 -9.17
N ASP A 330 21.61 -24.14 -8.56
CA ASP A 330 21.65 -23.89 -7.12
C ASP A 330 20.51 -22.97 -6.69
N TRP A 331 19.77 -23.39 -5.67
CA TRP A 331 18.57 -22.72 -5.21
C TRP A 331 18.87 -21.76 -4.06
N ASP A 332 18.58 -20.47 -4.27
CA ASP A 332 18.61 -19.48 -3.20
C ASP A 332 17.24 -19.42 -2.47
N PRO A 333 17.18 -19.50 -1.12
CA PRO A 333 15.94 -19.41 -0.36
C PRO A 333 15.15 -18.10 -0.53
N ASN A 334 15.83 -17.00 -0.89
CA ASN A 334 15.20 -15.69 -1.10
C ASN A 334 14.57 -15.57 -2.48
N PHE A 335 14.81 -16.51 -3.39
CA PHE A 335 14.23 -16.48 -4.73
C PHE A 335 12.69 -16.45 -4.66
N ARG A 336 12.10 -15.55 -5.46
CA ARG A 336 10.66 -15.38 -5.62
C ARG A 336 10.30 -15.25 -7.09
N MET A 337 9.23 -15.91 -7.49
CA MET A 337 8.68 -15.86 -8.84
C MET A 337 7.24 -15.37 -8.79
N TYR A 338 6.92 -14.42 -9.65
CA TYR A 338 5.59 -13.85 -9.83
C TYR A 338 5.16 -14.03 -11.28
N MET A 339 3.87 -14.31 -11.51
CA MET A 339 3.29 -14.39 -12.85
C MET A 339 2.07 -13.48 -12.92
N THR A 340 1.87 -12.78 -14.03
CA THR A 340 0.71 -11.90 -14.25
C THR A 340 0.12 -12.13 -15.63
N THR A 341 -1.21 -12.08 -15.74
CA THR A 341 -1.92 -12.16 -17.03
C THR A 341 -2.91 -11.01 -17.19
N LYS A 342 -2.98 -10.45 -18.41
CA LYS A 342 -3.93 -9.38 -18.79
C LYS A 342 -5.32 -9.90 -19.11
N PHE A 343 -5.49 -11.21 -19.30
CA PHE A 343 -6.80 -11.80 -19.59
C PHE A 343 -7.67 -11.78 -18.34
N ALA A 344 -8.89 -11.25 -18.44
CA ALA A 344 -9.82 -11.21 -17.32
C ALA A 344 -10.38 -12.61 -16.96
N ASN A 345 -10.49 -13.50 -17.95
CA ASN A 345 -10.97 -14.86 -17.76
C ASN A 345 -10.11 -15.85 -18.57
N PRO A 346 -8.87 -16.13 -18.12
CA PRO A 346 -7.99 -17.10 -18.76
C PRO A 346 -8.48 -18.53 -18.52
N VAL A 347 -8.34 -19.40 -19.52
CA VAL A 347 -8.73 -20.81 -19.41
C VAL A 347 -7.49 -21.64 -19.07
N PHE A 348 -7.20 -21.76 -17.78
CA PHE A 348 -6.07 -22.57 -17.32
C PHE A 348 -6.44 -24.04 -17.15
N ASN A 349 -5.49 -24.92 -17.50
CA ASN A 349 -5.59 -26.35 -17.20
C ASN A 349 -5.56 -26.61 -15.68
N ALA A 350 -6.21 -27.68 -15.22
CA ALA A 350 -6.22 -28.07 -13.81
C ALA A 350 -4.82 -28.25 -13.20
N SER A 351 -3.83 -28.61 -14.01
CA SER A 351 -2.42 -28.69 -13.59
C SER A 351 -1.88 -27.35 -13.09
N VAL A 352 -2.27 -26.22 -13.69
CA VAL A 352 -1.81 -24.88 -13.28
C VAL A 352 -2.28 -24.57 -11.87
N TYR A 353 -3.55 -24.85 -11.53
CA TYR A 353 -4.11 -24.66 -10.20
C TYR A 353 -3.48 -25.57 -9.12
N ALA A 354 -2.94 -26.72 -9.52
CA ALA A 354 -2.20 -27.60 -8.62
C ALA A 354 -0.78 -27.07 -8.31
N VAL A 355 -0.17 -26.37 -9.27
CA VAL A 355 1.24 -25.98 -9.25
C VAL A 355 1.46 -24.53 -8.79
N ALA A 356 0.56 -23.62 -9.12
CA ALA A 356 0.60 -22.21 -8.76
C ALA A 356 -0.65 -21.79 -7.97
N VAL A 357 -0.55 -20.73 -7.17
CA VAL A 357 -1.73 -20.09 -6.56
C VAL A 357 -2.27 -19.07 -7.54
N VAL A 358 -3.42 -19.37 -8.16
CA VAL A 358 -4.10 -18.43 -9.04
C VAL A 358 -4.87 -17.42 -8.19
N ILE A 359 -4.62 -16.12 -8.40
CA ILE A 359 -5.21 -15.03 -7.62
C ILE A 359 -5.99 -14.12 -8.55
N ASN A 360 -7.27 -13.89 -8.25
CA ASN A 360 -8.10 -12.95 -8.97
C ASN A 360 -7.86 -11.51 -8.47
N TYR A 361 -7.21 -10.69 -9.29
CA TYR A 361 -6.98 -9.25 -9.07
C TYR A 361 -7.98 -8.36 -9.81
N THR A 362 -9.05 -8.93 -10.37
CA THR A 362 -10.09 -8.13 -11.02
C THR A 362 -10.68 -7.14 -10.02
N VAL A 363 -10.61 -5.86 -10.35
CA VAL A 363 -11.05 -4.77 -9.48
C VAL A 363 -12.57 -4.84 -9.25
N THR A 364 -13.01 -4.63 -8.01
CA THR A 364 -14.44 -4.55 -7.65
C THR A 364 -15.00 -3.15 -7.87
N LEU A 365 -16.32 -3.01 -7.86
CA LEU A 365 -16.97 -1.71 -7.98
C LEU A 365 -16.56 -0.76 -6.85
N SER A 366 -16.49 -1.25 -5.61
CA SER A 366 -16.03 -0.47 -4.46
C SER A 366 -14.54 -0.11 -4.55
N GLY A 367 -13.68 -1.05 -4.94
CA GLY A 367 -12.24 -0.80 -5.08
C GLY A 367 -11.96 0.27 -6.14
N LEU A 368 -12.64 0.21 -7.28
CA LEU A 368 -12.51 1.24 -8.32
C LEU A 368 -13.13 2.58 -7.89
N GLU A 369 -14.23 2.56 -7.16
CA GLU A 369 -14.83 3.77 -6.58
C GLU A 369 -13.84 4.51 -5.69
N ASP A 370 -13.13 3.82 -4.79
CA ASP A 370 -12.15 4.47 -3.91
C ASP A 370 -10.90 4.98 -4.66
N GLN A 371 -10.48 4.27 -5.72
CA GLN A 371 -9.43 4.74 -6.62
C GLN A 371 -9.85 6.02 -7.36
N LEU A 372 -11.04 6.03 -7.95
CA LEU A 372 -11.58 7.20 -8.65
C LEU A 372 -11.85 8.35 -7.69
N LEU A 373 -12.24 8.08 -6.45
CA LEU A 373 -12.41 9.11 -5.42
C LEU A 373 -11.10 9.86 -5.17
N SER A 374 -9.99 9.12 -5.06
CA SER A 374 -8.66 9.71 -4.91
C SER A 374 -8.30 10.57 -6.13
N VAL A 375 -8.68 10.17 -7.35
CA VAL A 375 -8.49 10.98 -8.57
C VAL A 375 -9.34 12.25 -8.59
N VAL A 376 -10.61 12.17 -8.16
CA VAL A 376 -11.51 13.35 -8.07
C VAL A 376 -10.98 14.33 -7.06
N VAL A 377 -10.65 13.87 -5.85
CA VAL A 377 -10.16 14.71 -4.76
C VAL A 377 -8.83 15.34 -5.15
N ARG A 378 -7.89 14.59 -5.74
CA ARG A 378 -6.62 15.14 -6.24
C ARG A 378 -6.81 16.29 -7.24
N ASN A 379 -7.86 16.28 -8.04
CA ASN A 379 -8.11 17.32 -9.05
C ASN A 379 -8.90 18.52 -8.48
N GLU A 380 -9.88 18.27 -7.61
CA GLU A 380 -10.73 19.35 -7.04
C GLU A 380 -10.12 19.99 -5.78
N ARG A 381 -9.46 19.19 -4.94
CA ARG A 381 -8.87 19.56 -3.64
C ARG A 381 -7.51 18.84 -3.46
N PRO A 382 -6.48 19.23 -4.24
CA PRO A 382 -5.16 18.63 -4.14
C PRO A 382 -4.57 18.76 -2.73
N ASP A 383 -4.91 19.83 -2.01
CA ASP A 383 -4.51 20.06 -0.62
C ASP A 383 -4.93 18.93 0.32
N LEU A 384 -6.15 18.39 0.15
CA LEU A 384 -6.65 17.28 0.97
C LEU A 384 -5.97 15.95 0.63
N GLU A 385 -5.69 15.71 -0.65
CA GLU A 385 -5.04 14.45 -1.06
C GLU A 385 -3.56 14.44 -0.69
N GLU A 386 -2.84 15.56 -0.80
CA GLU A 386 -1.45 15.68 -0.32
C GLU A 386 -1.36 15.48 1.20
N GLN A 387 -2.28 16.06 1.97
CA GLN A 387 -2.36 15.84 3.42
C GLN A 387 -2.60 14.36 3.76
N ARG A 388 -3.48 13.69 3.02
CA ARG A 388 -3.75 12.26 3.18
C ARG A 388 -2.51 11.41 2.87
N GLU A 389 -1.84 11.66 1.75
CA GLU A 389 -0.63 10.93 1.36
C GLU A 389 0.49 11.11 2.38
N SER A 390 0.70 12.34 2.88
CA SER A 390 1.67 12.62 3.97
C SER A 390 1.29 11.88 5.24
N LEU A 391 0.00 11.93 5.63
CA LEU A 391 -0.49 11.27 6.83
C LEU A 391 -0.32 9.75 6.77
N ILE A 392 -0.55 9.13 5.61
CA ILE A 392 -0.34 7.68 5.42
C ILE A 392 1.15 7.34 5.55
N ALA A 393 2.04 8.11 4.93
CA ALA A 393 3.47 7.90 5.02
C ALA A 393 3.99 8.06 6.46
N GLU A 394 3.60 9.15 7.13
CA GLU A 394 3.95 9.40 8.54
C GLU A 394 3.39 8.32 9.47
N THR A 395 2.15 7.89 9.26
CA THR A 395 1.55 6.80 10.05
C THR A 395 2.33 5.50 9.87
N SER A 396 2.75 5.19 8.65
CA SER A 396 3.57 4.01 8.36
C SER A 396 4.92 4.06 9.07
N GLU A 397 5.61 5.20 8.98
CA GLU A 397 6.91 5.40 9.62
C GLU A 397 6.78 5.37 11.14
N ASN A 398 5.76 6.02 11.70
CA ASN A 398 5.49 6.05 13.13
C ASN A 398 5.16 4.65 13.68
N LYS A 399 4.32 3.86 12.99
CA LYS A 399 4.04 2.47 13.40
C LYS A 399 5.30 1.60 13.36
N SER A 400 6.12 1.73 12.31
CA SER A 400 7.39 1.01 12.22
C SER A 400 8.37 1.44 13.31
N LEU A 401 8.46 2.74 13.59
CA LEU A 401 9.33 3.29 14.62
C LEU A 401 8.91 2.81 16.01
N LEU A 402 7.60 2.75 16.30
CA LEU A 402 7.08 2.23 17.57
C LEU A 402 7.55 0.80 17.80
N GLN A 403 7.42 -0.07 16.80
CA GLN A 403 7.88 -1.46 16.89
C GLN A 403 9.40 -1.56 17.13
N VAL A 404 10.19 -0.77 16.41
CA VAL A 404 11.66 -0.74 16.58
C VAL A 404 12.06 -0.25 17.98
N LEU A 405 11.35 0.76 18.53
CA LEU A 405 11.60 1.25 19.88
C LEU A 405 11.26 0.18 20.93
N GLU A 406 10.16 -0.55 20.76
CA GLU A 406 9.78 -1.67 21.63
C GLU A 406 10.79 -2.82 21.59
N ASP A 407 11.20 -3.24 20.39
CA ASP A 407 12.21 -4.28 20.20
C ASP A 407 13.57 -3.85 20.78
N SER A 408 13.93 -2.58 20.63
CA SER A 408 15.16 -2.01 21.21
C SER A 408 15.10 -2.04 22.74
N LEU A 409 13.96 -1.67 23.33
CA LEU A 409 13.76 -1.69 24.78
C LEU A 409 13.91 -3.12 25.34
N LEU A 410 13.27 -4.10 24.70
CA LEU A 410 13.40 -5.51 25.08
C LEU A 410 14.83 -6.03 24.90
N ARG A 411 15.48 -5.66 23.80
CA ARG A 411 16.86 -6.05 23.51
C ARG A 411 17.82 -5.52 24.56
N GLU A 412 17.74 -4.23 24.90
CA GLU A 412 18.60 -3.60 25.92
C GLU A 412 18.41 -4.22 27.31
N LEU A 413 17.16 -4.56 27.69
CA LEU A 413 16.89 -5.30 28.92
C LEU A 413 17.51 -6.71 28.90
N SER A 414 17.45 -7.40 27.76
CA SER A 414 17.96 -8.77 27.63
C SER A 414 19.49 -8.88 27.57
N THR A 415 20.17 -7.88 26.99
CA THR A 415 21.63 -7.89 26.82
C THR A 415 22.37 -7.42 28.06
N THR A 416 21.68 -6.81 29.02
CA THR A 416 22.31 -6.29 30.23
C THR A 416 22.65 -7.42 31.19
N THR A 417 23.94 -7.77 31.27
CA THR A 417 24.48 -8.69 32.27
C THR A 417 25.14 -7.91 33.42
N GLY A 418 24.60 -8.01 34.64
CA GLY A 418 25.13 -7.34 35.83
C GLY A 418 24.09 -6.51 36.58
N ASN A 419 24.53 -5.62 37.45
CA ASN A 419 23.64 -4.75 38.22
C ASN A 419 23.13 -3.59 37.35
N MET A 420 21.86 -3.65 36.91
CA MET A 420 21.22 -2.64 36.06
C MET A 420 21.27 -1.22 36.64
N LEU A 421 21.28 -1.10 37.96
CA LEU A 421 21.28 0.19 38.67
C LEU A 421 22.57 0.98 38.50
N ASP A 422 23.68 0.30 38.18
CA ASP A 422 24.98 0.94 38.02
C ASP A 422 25.24 1.36 36.55
N ASN A 423 24.38 0.94 35.61
CA ASN A 423 24.48 1.29 34.20
C ASN A 423 23.65 2.54 33.87
N VAL A 424 24.26 3.71 34.05
CA VAL A 424 23.62 5.01 33.81
C VAL A 424 23.24 5.22 32.34
N GLU A 425 24.02 4.66 31.41
CA GLU A 425 23.71 4.75 29.97
C GLU A 425 22.41 4.03 29.65
N LEU A 426 22.23 2.80 30.17
CA LEU A 426 21.01 2.01 29.99
C LEU A 426 19.76 2.72 30.56
N VAL A 427 19.87 3.32 31.75
CA VAL A 427 18.73 4.02 32.35
C VAL A 427 18.30 5.21 31.47
N ASN A 428 19.27 5.95 30.93
CA ASN A 428 19.00 7.07 30.04
C ASN A 428 18.47 6.63 28.66
N THR A 429 18.96 5.52 28.09
CA THR A 429 18.44 5.00 26.81
C THR A 429 17.01 4.49 26.96
N LEU A 430 16.68 3.81 28.07
CA LEU A 430 15.32 3.36 28.38
C LEU A 430 14.35 4.56 28.57
N GLU A 431 14.76 5.59 29.30
CA GLU A 431 13.96 6.81 29.51
C GLU A 431 13.67 7.54 28.17
N ASN A 432 14.70 7.68 27.33
CA ASN A 432 14.57 8.27 25.99
C ASN A 432 13.73 7.42 25.02
N THR A 433 13.83 6.10 25.10
CA THR A 433 13.06 5.18 24.24
C THR A 433 11.58 5.21 24.61
N LYS A 434 11.27 5.25 25.92
CA LYS A 434 9.91 5.37 26.44
C LYS A 434 9.25 6.69 26.05
N THR A 435 9.93 7.82 26.29
CA THR A 435 9.41 9.14 25.94
C THR A 435 9.11 9.26 24.45
N LYS A 436 10.02 8.77 23.59
CA LYS A 436 9.76 8.69 22.14
C LYS A 436 8.57 7.78 21.81
N ALA A 437 8.44 6.62 22.44
CA ALA A 437 7.31 5.72 22.20
C ALA A 437 5.97 6.38 22.58
N THR A 438 5.90 7.09 23.70
CA THR A 438 4.69 7.84 24.11
C THR A 438 4.37 8.98 23.14
N GLU A 439 5.38 9.73 22.67
CA GLU A 439 5.17 10.77 21.67
C GLU A 439 4.65 10.20 20.35
N VAL A 440 5.18 9.05 19.91
CA VAL A 440 4.73 8.36 18.70
C VAL A 440 3.29 7.85 18.86
N MET A 441 2.92 7.31 20.03
CA MET A 441 1.54 6.89 20.32
C MET A 441 0.55 8.07 20.26
N GLU A 442 0.90 9.21 20.85
CA GLU A 442 0.05 10.42 20.78
C GLU A 442 -0.11 10.92 19.34
N LYS A 443 0.98 10.92 18.55
CA LYS A 443 0.93 11.25 17.12
C LYS A 443 0.04 10.29 16.33
N LEU A 444 0.11 8.99 16.60
CA LEU A 444 -0.75 8.00 15.95
C LEU A 444 -2.23 8.21 16.29
N ALA A 445 -2.56 8.57 17.54
CA ALA A 445 -3.93 8.88 17.95
C ALA A 445 -4.48 10.14 17.23
N LEU A 446 -3.67 11.21 17.16
CA LEU A 446 -4.02 12.43 16.42
C LEU A 446 -4.16 12.16 14.90
N ALA A 447 -3.29 11.31 14.35
CA ALA A 447 -3.36 10.91 12.95
C ALA A 447 -4.66 10.16 12.64
N GLU A 448 -5.14 9.31 13.55
CA GLU A 448 -6.40 8.58 13.36
C GLU A 448 -7.62 9.52 13.35
N GLU A 449 -7.66 10.52 14.23
CA GLU A 449 -8.73 11.52 14.23
C GLU A 449 -8.68 12.39 12.96
N THR A 450 -7.49 12.83 12.56
CA THR A 450 -7.27 13.60 11.34
C THR A 450 -7.69 12.79 10.09
N ALA A 451 -7.38 11.49 10.05
CA ALA A 451 -7.79 10.61 8.96
C ALA A 451 -9.31 10.52 8.84
N LYS A 452 -10.03 10.40 9.97
CA LYS A 452 -11.51 10.38 9.99
C LYS A 452 -12.11 11.67 9.43
N ASP A 453 -11.52 12.82 9.75
CA ASP A 453 -12.01 14.10 9.24
C ASP A 453 -11.70 14.31 7.76
N ILE A 454 -10.52 13.87 7.29
CA ILE A 454 -10.18 13.84 5.87
C ILE A 454 -11.18 12.96 5.11
N ASP A 455 -11.50 11.76 5.61
CA ASP A 455 -12.42 10.84 4.93
C ASP A 455 -13.84 11.39 4.86
N LYS A 456 -14.34 12.07 5.91
CA LYS A 456 -15.64 12.79 5.84
C LYS A 456 -15.67 13.84 4.72
N LEU A 457 -14.58 14.59 4.55
CA LEU A 457 -14.49 15.60 3.49
C LEU A 457 -14.40 14.95 2.10
N ARG A 458 -13.65 13.85 1.98
CA ARG A 458 -13.52 13.08 0.74
C ARG A 458 -14.84 12.45 0.33
N ASP A 459 -15.60 11.90 1.28
CA ASP A 459 -16.90 11.26 1.02
C ASP A 459 -17.92 12.20 0.35
N GLY A 460 -17.78 13.52 0.51
CA GLY A 460 -18.56 14.49 -0.25
C GLY A 460 -18.46 14.34 -1.77
N TYR A 461 -17.33 13.83 -2.28
CA TYR A 461 -17.07 13.59 -3.70
C TYR A 461 -17.38 12.16 -4.16
N ARG A 462 -17.74 11.25 -3.25
CA ARG A 462 -17.95 9.82 -3.51
C ARG A 462 -19.01 9.56 -4.58
N SER A 463 -20.04 10.41 -4.67
CA SER A 463 -21.07 10.31 -5.71
C SER A 463 -20.52 10.35 -7.15
N VAL A 464 -19.52 11.18 -7.41
CA VAL A 464 -18.84 11.26 -8.72
C VAL A 464 -18.02 10.00 -8.97
N ALA A 465 -17.29 9.54 -7.94
CA ALA A 465 -16.45 8.36 -8.03
C ALA A 465 -17.28 7.09 -8.30
N ARG A 466 -18.39 6.92 -7.58
CA ARG A 466 -19.35 5.83 -7.77
C ARG A 466 -19.96 5.84 -9.17
N ARG A 467 -20.35 7.03 -9.66
CA ARG A 467 -20.79 7.21 -11.05
C ARG A 467 -19.71 6.76 -12.02
N GLY A 468 -18.48 7.23 -11.83
CA GLY A 468 -17.33 6.86 -12.66
C GLY A 468 -17.04 5.36 -12.66
N ALA A 469 -17.13 4.68 -11.52
CA ALA A 469 -16.89 3.24 -11.44
C ALA A 469 -17.92 2.47 -12.28
N ILE A 470 -19.22 2.80 -12.13
CA ILE A 470 -20.29 2.16 -12.92
C ILE A 470 -20.06 2.32 -14.42
N LEU A 471 -19.72 3.54 -14.86
CA LEU A 471 -19.49 3.82 -16.28
C LEU A 471 -18.30 3.04 -16.86
N PHE A 472 -17.24 2.84 -16.07
CA PHE A 472 -16.12 2.00 -16.47
C PHE A 472 -16.53 0.54 -16.63
N PHE A 473 -17.27 -0.03 -15.67
CA PHE A 473 -17.73 -1.41 -15.79
C PHE A 473 -18.67 -1.61 -16.98
N VAL A 474 -19.56 -0.65 -17.26
CA VAL A 474 -20.40 -0.70 -18.47
C VAL A 474 -19.53 -0.73 -19.74
N LEU A 475 -18.46 0.06 -19.82
CA LEU A 475 -17.51 0.01 -20.94
C LEU A 475 -16.74 -1.32 -21.00
N SER A 476 -16.27 -1.82 -19.86
CA SER A 476 -15.51 -3.07 -19.77
C SER A 476 -16.37 -4.28 -20.15
N ASP A 477 -17.64 -4.29 -19.75
CA ASP A 477 -18.59 -5.35 -20.05
C ASP A 477 -18.86 -5.48 -21.56
N MET A 478 -18.69 -4.40 -22.34
CA MET A 478 -18.84 -4.44 -23.80
C MET A 478 -17.86 -5.41 -24.47
N ALA A 479 -16.73 -5.74 -23.84
CA ALA A 479 -15.80 -6.77 -24.32
C ALA A 479 -16.46 -8.15 -24.49
N SER A 480 -17.53 -8.44 -23.72
CA SER A 480 -18.32 -9.67 -23.87
C SER A 480 -19.15 -9.71 -25.15
N VAL A 481 -19.50 -8.54 -25.71
CA VAL A 481 -20.27 -8.40 -26.95
C VAL A 481 -19.37 -8.54 -28.17
N ASN A 482 -18.18 -7.95 -28.13
CA ASN A 482 -17.18 -8.07 -29.19
C ASN A 482 -15.77 -7.95 -28.61
N ALA A 483 -14.89 -8.87 -29.01
CA ALA A 483 -13.49 -8.91 -28.57
C ALA A 483 -12.69 -7.62 -28.90
N MET A 484 -13.15 -6.80 -29.84
CA MET A 484 -12.53 -5.51 -30.18
C MET A 484 -12.85 -4.40 -29.16
N TYR A 485 -13.87 -4.57 -28.30
CA TYR A 485 -14.32 -3.56 -27.33
C TYR A 485 -13.57 -3.63 -26.00
N GLN A 486 -12.24 -3.65 -26.08
CA GLN A 486 -11.38 -3.80 -24.91
C GLN A 486 -10.89 -2.44 -24.43
N TYR A 487 -11.29 -1.99 -23.25
CA TYR A 487 -10.85 -0.70 -22.68
C TYR A 487 -9.91 -0.91 -21.50
N SER A 488 -8.81 -0.16 -21.43
CA SER A 488 -7.96 -0.15 -20.25
C SER A 488 -8.47 0.84 -19.21
N LEU A 489 -8.19 0.55 -17.94
CA LEU A 489 -8.41 1.51 -16.86
C LEU A 489 -7.57 2.78 -17.07
N GLY A 490 -6.33 2.65 -17.55
CA GLY A 490 -5.46 3.80 -17.84
C GLY A 490 -6.08 4.80 -18.83
N SER A 491 -6.58 4.33 -19.97
CA SER A 491 -7.24 5.19 -20.96
C SER A 491 -8.55 5.79 -20.42
N TYR A 492 -9.29 5.03 -19.60
CA TYR A 492 -10.49 5.55 -18.95
C TYR A 492 -10.17 6.69 -17.97
N LEU A 493 -9.10 6.56 -17.18
CA LEU A 493 -8.66 7.58 -16.23
C LEU A 493 -8.29 8.90 -16.92
N GLU A 494 -7.73 8.85 -18.13
CA GLU A 494 -7.47 10.05 -18.94
C GLU A 494 -8.78 10.76 -19.35
N VAL A 495 -9.79 10.01 -19.81
CA VAL A 495 -11.12 10.54 -20.16
C VAL A 495 -11.82 11.09 -18.92
N PHE A 496 -11.68 10.41 -17.78
CA PHE A 496 -12.23 10.82 -16.49
C PHE A 496 -11.60 12.15 -16.02
N ALA A 497 -10.28 12.25 -16.04
CA ALA A 497 -9.55 13.47 -15.69
C ALA A 497 -9.87 14.64 -16.64
N TYR A 498 -9.98 14.36 -17.94
CA TYR A 498 -10.44 15.35 -18.93
C TYR A 498 -11.85 15.87 -18.60
N SER A 499 -12.76 14.97 -18.21
CA SER A 499 -14.14 15.33 -17.84
C SER A 499 -14.21 16.24 -16.62
N LEU A 500 -13.38 15.99 -15.60
CA LEU A 500 -13.27 16.85 -14.42
C LEU A 500 -12.81 18.27 -14.77
N ARG A 501 -11.82 18.39 -15.65
CA ARG A 501 -11.28 19.70 -16.10
C ARG A 501 -12.27 20.46 -16.99
N LYS A 502 -12.99 19.75 -17.86
CA LYS A 502 -13.97 20.33 -18.80
C LYS A 502 -15.27 20.77 -18.10
N ALA A 503 -15.65 20.09 -17.01
CA ALA A 503 -16.88 20.39 -16.29
C ALA A 503 -16.91 21.84 -15.78
N LEU A 504 -18.08 22.48 -15.86
CA LEU A 504 -18.25 23.88 -15.42
C LEU A 504 -18.01 24.02 -13.91
N PRO A 505 -17.07 24.89 -13.48
CA PRO A 505 -16.78 25.11 -12.06
C PRO A 505 -17.95 25.80 -11.35
N HIS A 506 -18.18 25.47 -10.09
CA HIS A 506 -19.24 26.07 -9.28
C HIS A 506 -18.83 26.06 -7.79
N THR A 507 -19.22 27.09 -7.03
CA THR A 507 -18.85 27.25 -5.60
C THR A 507 -19.58 26.28 -4.68
N ILE A 508 -20.88 26.06 -4.91
CA ILE A 508 -21.68 25.06 -4.20
C ILE A 508 -21.29 23.66 -4.66
N LEU A 509 -20.80 22.83 -3.72
CA LEU A 509 -20.37 21.46 -3.98
C LEU A 509 -21.43 20.63 -4.71
N ALA A 510 -22.68 20.60 -4.23
CA ALA A 510 -23.75 19.81 -4.84
C ALA A 510 -23.95 20.13 -6.34
N ARG A 511 -23.91 21.42 -6.73
CA ARG A 511 -24.02 21.83 -8.13
C ARG A 511 -22.77 21.51 -8.93
N ARG A 512 -21.58 21.64 -8.32
CA ARG A 512 -20.31 21.23 -8.93
C ARG A 512 -20.33 19.73 -9.26
N LEU A 513 -20.78 18.89 -8.32
CA LEU A 513 -20.90 17.44 -8.52
C LEU A 513 -21.88 17.10 -9.65
N MET A 514 -23.04 17.77 -9.72
CA MET A 514 -23.99 17.57 -10.83
C MET A 514 -23.37 17.92 -12.20
N ASN A 515 -22.66 19.04 -12.30
CA ASN A 515 -21.97 19.44 -13.54
C ASN A 515 -20.90 18.42 -13.94
N ILE A 516 -20.13 17.93 -12.97
CA ILE A 516 -19.12 16.89 -13.20
C ILE A 516 -19.79 15.59 -13.67
N ILE A 517 -20.82 15.12 -12.99
CA ILE A 517 -21.54 13.89 -13.33
C ILE A 517 -22.12 13.97 -14.75
N GLY A 518 -22.75 15.08 -15.11
CA GLY A 518 -23.30 15.28 -16.46
C GLY A 518 -22.21 15.27 -17.53
N THR A 519 -21.13 16.04 -17.32
CA THR A 519 -20.00 16.13 -18.26
C THR A 519 -19.29 14.79 -18.42
N LEU A 520 -19.08 14.08 -17.31
CA LEU A 520 -18.47 12.76 -17.29
C LEU A 520 -19.32 11.74 -18.03
N THR A 521 -20.62 11.67 -17.71
CA THR A 521 -21.56 10.74 -18.37
C THR A 521 -21.53 10.95 -19.88
N LYS A 522 -21.56 12.20 -20.34
CA LYS A 522 -21.51 12.54 -21.77
C LYS A 522 -20.18 12.18 -22.44
N ASN A 523 -19.04 12.58 -21.86
CA ASN A 523 -17.73 12.30 -22.45
C ASN A 523 -17.45 10.79 -22.50
N VAL A 524 -17.88 10.03 -21.49
CA VAL A 524 -17.73 8.56 -21.48
C VAL A 524 -18.65 7.90 -22.51
N TYR A 525 -19.88 8.39 -22.68
CA TYR A 525 -20.77 7.95 -23.74
C TYR A 525 -20.14 8.20 -25.13
N ASP A 526 -19.65 9.42 -25.37
CA ASP A 526 -19.00 9.79 -26.63
C ASP A 526 -17.76 8.90 -26.89
N TYR A 527 -16.93 8.68 -25.87
CA TYR A 527 -15.75 7.81 -25.94
C TYR A 527 -16.08 6.33 -26.18
N GLY A 528 -17.20 5.83 -25.64
CA GLY A 528 -17.70 4.50 -25.96
C GLY A 528 -18.20 4.41 -27.40
N CYS A 529 -19.03 5.38 -27.81
CA CYS A 529 -19.64 5.41 -29.14
C CYS A 529 -18.64 5.59 -30.29
N THR A 530 -17.47 6.19 -30.07
CA THR A 530 -16.40 6.22 -31.09
C THR A 530 -15.79 4.85 -31.34
N GLY A 531 -15.73 3.97 -30.34
CA GLY A 531 -15.10 2.65 -30.42
C GLY A 531 -16.06 1.48 -30.69
N ILE A 532 -17.37 1.71 -30.73
CA ILE A 532 -18.41 0.67 -30.82
C ILE A 532 -19.14 0.74 -32.18
N PHE A 533 -19.52 -0.43 -32.71
CA PHE A 533 -20.28 -0.57 -33.95
C PHE A 533 -21.70 -0.02 -33.79
N GLU A 534 -22.26 0.54 -34.86
CA GLU A 534 -23.54 1.24 -34.81
C GLU A 534 -24.69 0.36 -34.27
N LYS A 535 -24.69 -0.94 -34.62
CA LYS A 535 -25.66 -1.93 -34.14
C LYS A 535 -25.67 -2.13 -32.62
N HIS A 536 -24.57 -1.83 -31.93
CA HIS A 536 -24.41 -2.04 -30.49
C HIS A 536 -24.52 -0.74 -29.68
N LYS A 537 -24.61 0.43 -30.31
CA LYS A 537 -24.68 1.71 -29.59
C LYS A 537 -25.94 1.84 -28.73
N LEU A 538 -27.11 1.42 -29.24
CA LEU A 538 -28.34 1.41 -28.44
C LEU A 538 -28.25 0.45 -27.24
N LEU A 539 -27.61 -0.72 -27.44
CA LEU A 539 -27.36 -1.67 -26.35
C LEU A 539 -26.48 -1.04 -25.26
N PHE A 540 -25.41 -0.35 -25.68
CA PHE A 540 -24.53 0.36 -24.76
C PHE A 540 -25.27 1.46 -23.97
N SER A 541 -26.06 2.30 -24.65
CA SER A 541 -26.89 3.32 -24.00
C SER A 541 -27.90 2.69 -23.02
N PHE A 542 -28.53 1.58 -23.40
CA PHE A 542 -29.47 0.87 -22.55
C PHE A 542 -28.79 0.29 -21.31
N GLN A 543 -27.65 -0.39 -21.47
CA GLN A 543 -26.89 -0.96 -20.37
C GLN A 543 -26.39 0.13 -19.40
N MET A 544 -25.90 1.25 -19.95
CA MET A 544 -25.54 2.43 -19.17
C MET A 544 -26.72 2.93 -18.35
N THR A 545 -27.88 3.15 -18.99
CA THR A 545 -29.10 3.61 -18.33
C THR A 545 -29.53 2.67 -17.21
N VAL A 546 -29.67 1.38 -17.50
CA VAL A 546 -30.12 0.36 -16.54
C VAL A 546 -29.18 0.29 -15.34
N LYS A 547 -27.86 0.26 -15.54
CA LYS A 547 -26.89 0.21 -14.43
C LYS A 547 -26.95 1.45 -13.54
N LEU A 548 -27.20 2.62 -14.14
CA LEU A 548 -27.40 3.85 -13.38
C LEU A 548 -28.71 3.86 -12.58
N GLU A 549 -29.77 3.31 -13.14
CA GLU A 549 -31.08 3.19 -12.49
C GLU A 549 -31.07 2.14 -11.37
N GLN A 550 -30.38 1.01 -11.57
CA GLN A 550 -30.11 0.00 -10.53
C GLN A 550 -29.37 0.63 -9.35
N ASN A 551 -28.39 1.49 -9.63
CA ASN A 551 -27.64 2.19 -8.60
C ASN A 551 -28.49 3.18 -7.78
N MET A 552 -29.55 3.73 -8.37
CA MET A 552 -30.53 4.58 -7.67
C MET A 552 -31.67 3.78 -7.03
N GLY A 553 -31.69 2.45 -7.19
CA GLY A 553 -32.71 1.56 -6.64
C GLY A 553 -34.07 1.61 -7.37
N ARG A 554 -34.14 2.22 -8.57
CA ARG A 554 -35.38 2.32 -9.36
C ARG A 554 -35.66 1.09 -10.22
N VAL A 555 -34.61 0.30 -10.50
CA VAL A 555 -34.69 -0.97 -11.22
C VAL A 555 -34.01 -2.04 -10.39
N SER A 556 -34.68 -3.17 -10.18
CA SER A 556 -34.13 -4.34 -9.50
C SER A 556 -33.50 -5.31 -10.49
N GLN A 557 -32.60 -6.17 -10.01
CA GLN A 557 -32.02 -7.23 -10.85
C GLN A 557 -33.09 -8.24 -11.31
N LEU A 558 -34.12 -8.48 -10.50
CA LEU A 558 -35.24 -9.37 -10.84
C LEU A 558 -36.06 -8.83 -12.03
N GLU A 559 -36.33 -7.53 -12.07
CA GLU A 559 -37.02 -6.89 -13.21
C GLU A 559 -36.21 -6.98 -14.49
N LEU A 560 -34.89 -6.76 -14.41
CA LEU A 560 -34.01 -6.88 -15.57
C LEU A 560 -33.95 -8.33 -16.08
N ASP A 561 -33.85 -9.30 -15.17
CA ASP A 561 -33.85 -10.72 -15.48
C ASP A 561 -35.15 -11.15 -16.17
N PHE A 562 -36.30 -10.66 -15.69
CA PHE A 562 -37.59 -10.85 -16.36
C PHE A 562 -37.60 -10.22 -17.76
N PHE A 563 -37.18 -8.96 -17.89
CA PHE A 563 -37.17 -8.25 -19.17
C PHE A 563 -36.27 -8.95 -20.23
N ILE A 564 -35.17 -9.57 -19.82
CA ILE A 564 -34.27 -10.28 -20.76
C ILE A 564 -34.81 -11.69 -21.06
N LYS A 565 -35.08 -12.49 -20.02
CA LYS A 565 -35.37 -13.94 -20.15
C LYS A 565 -36.84 -14.24 -20.37
N GLY A 566 -37.76 -13.45 -19.81
CA GLY A 566 -39.19 -13.75 -19.76
C GLY A 566 -39.52 -15.00 -18.95
N SER A 567 -40.63 -15.66 -19.29
CA SER A 567 -40.99 -16.99 -18.79
C SER A 567 -40.17 -18.06 -19.54
N VAL A 568 -39.33 -18.78 -18.79
CA VAL A 568 -38.52 -19.91 -19.28
C VAL A 568 -39.15 -21.24 -18.85
N SER A 569 -40.30 -21.20 -18.16
CA SER A 569 -40.97 -22.38 -17.65
C SER A 569 -41.53 -23.23 -18.79
N LEU A 570 -41.23 -24.53 -18.77
CA LEU A 570 -41.78 -25.53 -19.70
C LEU A 570 -43.22 -25.96 -19.31
N GLU A 571 -43.59 -25.75 -18.06
CA GLU A 571 -44.93 -26.01 -17.55
C GLU A 571 -45.86 -24.87 -17.94
N LYS A 572 -46.97 -25.21 -18.62
CA LYS A 572 -48.00 -24.23 -18.98
C LYS A 572 -48.73 -23.77 -17.74
N SER A 573 -49.01 -22.48 -17.69
CA SER A 573 -49.81 -21.87 -16.63
C SER A 573 -51.20 -22.52 -16.52
N THR A 574 -51.77 -22.49 -15.32
CA THR A 574 -53.11 -23.02 -15.02
C THR A 574 -54.23 -22.18 -15.62
N ARG A 575 -53.95 -20.94 -16.04
CA ARG A 575 -54.90 -19.97 -16.57
C ARG A 575 -54.81 -19.94 -18.09
N GLU A 576 -55.87 -20.34 -18.78
CA GLU A 576 -55.89 -20.40 -20.25
C GLU A 576 -55.79 -19.00 -20.88
N CYS A 577 -55.19 -18.92 -22.07
CA CYS A 577 -55.05 -17.66 -22.79
C CYS A 577 -56.44 -17.16 -23.25
N PRO A 578 -56.84 -15.92 -22.92
CA PRO A 578 -58.20 -15.43 -23.18
C PRO A 578 -58.45 -15.09 -24.65
N ALA A 579 -57.41 -14.88 -25.46
CA ALA A 579 -57.54 -14.43 -26.84
C ALA A 579 -56.52 -15.08 -27.78
N LYS A 580 -56.93 -15.28 -29.05
CA LYS A 580 -56.07 -15.90 -30.08
C LYS A 580 -54.99 -14.96 -30.64
N TRP A 581 -55.16 -13.65 -30.51
CA TRP A 581 -54.20 -12.65 -30.97
C TRP A 581 -53.01 -12.49 -30.01
N ILE A 582 -53.15 -12.93 -28.75
CA ILE A 582 -52.05 -13.00 -27.79
C ILE A 582 -51.26 -14.27 -28.08
N SER A 583 -49.94 -14.12 -28.30
CA SER A 583 -49.07 -15.29 -28.45
C SER A 583 -49.03 -16.11 -27.15
N PRO A 584 -49.00 -17.46 -27.20
CA PRO A 584 -48.91 -18.28 -25.99
C PRO A 584 -47.72 -17.90 -25.09
N GLN A 585 -46.57 -17.58 -25.69
CA GLN A 585 -45.39 -17.12 -24.95
C GLN A 585 -45.62 -15.75 -24.28
N GLY A 586 -46.31 -14.82 -24.94
CA GLY A 586 -46.66 -13.52 -24.37
C GLY A 586 -47.59 -13.63 -23.17
N TRP A 587 -48.54 -14.56 -23.23
CA TRP A 587 -49.44 -14.88 -22.10
C TRP A 587 -48.69 -15.47 -20.90
N GLU A 588 -47.80 -16.44 -21.13
CA GLU A 588 -46.95 -17.00 -20.07
C GLU A 588 -46.03 -15.94 -19.44
N ASN A 589 -45.48 -15.03 -20.25
CA ASN A 589 -44.70 -13.89 -19.75
C ASN A 589 -45.57 -12.98 -18.87
N MET A 590 -46.82 -12.73 -19.25
CA MET A 590 -47.75 -11.90 -18.49
C MET A 590 -48.13 -12.53 -17.14
N ILE A 591 -48.36 -13.83 -17.11
CA ILE A 591 -48.65 -14.56 -15.87
C ILE A 591 -47.44 -14.53 -14.94
N LYS A 592 -46.24 -14.75 -15.49
CA LYS A 592 -45.01 -14.61 -14.72
C LYS A 592 -44.83 -13.18 -14.17
N LEU A 593 -45.07 -12.16 -14.99
CA LEU A 593 -45.04 -10.74 -14.56
C LEU A 593 -46.02 -10.50 -13.40
N SER A 594 -47.24 -11.02 -13.50
CA SER A 594 -48.27 -10.91 -12.47
C SER A 594 -47.89 -11.64 -11.17
N ASN A 595 -47.22 -12.79 -11.25
CA ASN A 595 -46.85 -13.60 -10.08
C ASN A 595 -45.60 -13.07 -9.36
N ASP A 596 -44.59 -12.66 -10.13
CA ASP A 596 -43.32 -12.16 -9.60
C ASP A 596 -43.47 -10.72 -9.06
N PHE A 597 -44.37 -9.92 -9.63
CA PHE A 597 -44.57 -8.51 -9.30
C PHE A 597 -46.04 -8.21 -8.94
N GLN A 598 -46.55 -8.90 -7.92
CA GLN A 598 -47.96 -8.84 -7.51
C GLN A 598 -48.45 -7.43 -7.15
N GLU A 599 -47.60 -6.61 -6.52
CA GLU A 599 -47.97 -5.26 -6.09
C GLU A 599 -48.38 -4.36 -7.28
N THR A 600 -47.73 -4.56 -8.42
CA THR A 600 -47.86 -3.69 -9.59
C THR A 600 -48.72 -4.33 -10.68
N PHE A 601 -48.57 -5.63 -10.92
CA PHE A 601 -49.17 -6.34 -12.04
C PHE A 601 -50.10 -7.49 -11.65
N GLY A 602 -50.40 -7.67 -10.35
CA GLY A 602 -51.21 -8.81 -9.88
C GLY A 602 -52.61 -8.91 -10.49
N LYS A 603 -53.19 -7.79 -10.93
CA LYS A 603 -54.51 -7.73 -11.60
C LYS A 603 -54.44 -7.82 -13.12
N LEU A 604 -53.25 -7.74 -13.71
CA LEU A 604 -53.06 -7.62 -15.15
C LEU A 604 -53.75 -8.73 -15.95
N PRO A 605 -53.64 -10.02 -15.61
CA PRO A 605 -54.31 -11.07 -16.39
C PRO A 605 -55.84 -10.98 -16.30
N GLN A 606 -56.38 -10.48 -15.18
CA GLN A 606 -57.82 -10.29 -14.99
C GLN A 606 -58.33 -9.07 -15.76
N ASP A 607 -57.58 -7.96 -15.74
CA ASP A 607 -57.93 -6.75 -16.51
C ASP A 607 -57.92 -6.99 -18.03
N VAL A 608 -57.05 -7.89 -18.51
CA VAL A 608 -57.02 -8.32 -19.92
C VAL A 608 -58.21 -9.20 -20.27
N GLU A 609 -58.60 -10.12 -19.38
CA GLU A 609 -59.79 -10.96 -19.54
C GLU A 609 -61.09 -10.14 -19.54
N ASP A 610 -61.18 -9.14 -18.67
CA ASP A 610 -62.36 -8.30 -18.53
C ASP A 610 -62.51 -7.29 -19.69
N ASN A 611 -61.39 -6.85 -20.32
CA ASN A 611 -61.38 -5.79 -21.34
C ASN A 611 -60.69 -6.21 -22.66
N ILE A 612 -60.94 -7.44 -23.15
CA ILE A 612 -60.27 -8.01 -24.33
C ILE A 612 -60.32 -7.07 -25.56
N ASP A 613 -61.47 -6.46 -25.84
CA ASP A 613 -61.66 -5.61 -27.03
C ASP A 613 -60.80 -4.33 -26.98
N GLU A 614 -60.64 -3.71 -25.81
CA GLU A 614 -59.81 -2.51 -25.64
C GLU A 614 -58.33 -2.83 -25.79
N TRP A 615 -57.89 -3.95 -25.20
CA TRP A 615 -56.52 -4.45 -25.37
C TRP A 615 -56.22 -4.87 -26.80
N GLN A 616 -57.20 -5.42 -27.52
CA GLN A 616 -57.04 -5.76 -28.94
C GLN A 616 -56.91 -4.49 -29.80
N LEU A 617 -57.75 -3.48 -29.57
CA LEU A 617 -57.65 -2.20 -30.27
C LEU A 617 -56.29 -1.54 -30.07
N TRP A 618 -55.74 -1.60 -28.85
CA TRP A 618 -54.41 -1.12 -28.56
C TRP A 618 -53.32 -1.99 -29.22
N TYR A 619 -53.45 -3.31 -29.15
CA TYR A 619 -52.50 -4.26 -29.74
C TYR A 619 -52.36 -4.11 -31.26
N ASP A 620 -53.48 -3.85 -31.95
CA ASP A 620 -53.56 -3.72 -33.41
C ASP A 620 -53.00 -2.39 -33.93
N LEU A 621 -52.60 -1.45 -33.05
CA LEU A 621 -51.95 -0.21 -33.45
C LEU A 621 -50.56 -0.45 -34.06
N ASP A 622 -50.18 0.44 -34.99
CA ASP A 622 -48.83 0.44 -35.57
C ASP A 622 -47.76 0.91 -34.58
N ALA A 623 -48.12 1.78 -33.63
CA ALA A 623 -47.23 2.38 -32.64
C ALA A 623 -47.86 2.41 -31.23
N PRO A 624 -48.15 1.24 -30.64
CA PRO A 624 -48.84 1.13 -29.36
C PRO A 624 -48.07 1.78 -28.20
N GLU A 625 -46.74 1.86 -28.28
CA GLU A 625 -45.89 2.46 -27.25
C GLU A 625 -46.06 3.97 -27.08
N THR A 626 -46.63 4.65 -28.09
CA THR A 626 -46.84 6.12 -28.06
C THR A 626 -48.16 6.52 -27.40
N LEU A 627 -49.11 5.60 -27.31
CA LEU A 627 -50.43 5.81 -26.75
C LEU A 627 -50.52 5.19 -25.35
N ASP A 628 -51.49 5.65 -24.56
CA ASP A 628 -51.68 5.14 -23.21
C ASP A 628 -52.16 3.68 -23.24
N PHE A 629 -51.64 2.88 -22.30
CA PHE A 629 -52.10 1.51 -22.11
C PHE A 629 -53.55 1.51 -21.61
N PRO A 630 -54.38 0.54 -22.04
CA PRO A 630 -55.71 0.31 -21.49
C PRO A 630 -55.68 0.23 -19.97
N CYS A 631 -56.80 0.52 -19.30
CA CYS A 631 -56.93 0.46 -17.83
C CYS A 631 -55.98 1.39 -17.03
N GLY A 632 -55.33 2.37 -17.68
CA GLY A 632 -54.58 3.42 -16.97
C GLY A 632 -53.21 3.01 -16.44
N TYR A 633 -52.65 1.89 -16.90
CA TYR A 633 -51.33 1.40 -16.46
C TYR A 633 -50.21 2.43 -16.65
N ARG A 634 -50.29 3.31 -17.67
CA ARG A 634 -49.26 4.34 -17.87
C ARG A 634 -49.24 5.40 -16.77
N GLN A 635 -50.40 5.77 -16.25
CA GLN A 635 -50.51 6.75 -15.15
C GLN A 635 -50.10 6.13 -13.82
N ALA A 636 -50.47 4.85 -13.60
CA ALA A 636 -50.03 4.12 -12.41
C ALA A 636 -48.51 3.90 -12.35
N LEU A 637 -47.87 3.77 -13.53
CA LEU A 637 -46.44 3.48 -13.67
C LEU A 637 -45.59 4.72 -14.02
N SER A 638 -46.12 5.94 -13.87
CA SER A 638 -45.45 7.16 -14.36
C SER A 638 -44.07 7.44 -13.73
N ASN A 639 -43.83 6.94 -12.51
CA ASN A 639 -42.54 7.08 -11.82
C ASN A 639 -41.59 5.88 -12.07
N LEU A 640 -42.02 4.93 -12.89
CA LEU A 640 -41.47 3.59 -13.06
C LEU A 640 -41.43 3.21 -14.56
N PRO A 641 -40.62 3.91 -15.37
CA PRO A 641 -40.63 3.75 -16.82
C PRO A 641 -40.07 2.38 -17.30
N PHE A 642 -39.29 1.69 -16.47
CA PHE A 642 -38.78 0.35 -16.80
C PHE A 642 -39.90 -0.71 -16.79
N GLN A 643 -40.86 -0.57 -15.88
CA GLN A 643 -42.00 -1.45 -15.73
C GLN A 643 -42.93 -1.39 -16.96
N ILE A 644 -42.99 -0.22 -17.63
CA ILE A 644 -43.67 -0.05 -18.91
C ILE A 644 -43.02 -0.91 -20.01
N LEU A 645 -41.67 -1.02 -20.02
CA LEU A 645 -40.97 -1.90 -20.97
C LEU A 645 -41.31 -3.38 -20.75
N MET A 646 -41.39 -3.81 -19.48
CA MET A 646 -41.77 -5.17 -19.13
C MET A 646 -43.19 -5.50 -19.58
N LEU A 647 -44.12 -4.55 -19.43
CA LEU A 647 -45.50 -4.69 -19.88
C LEU A 647 -45.57 -4.80 -21.41
N LEU A 648 -44.95 -3.87 -22.14
CA LEU A 648 -44.95 -3.87 -23.60
C LEU A 648 -44.35 -5.16 -24.18
N ARG A 649 -43.29 -5.69 -23.56
CA ARG A 649 -42.66 -6.96 -23.94
C ARG A 649 -43.64 -8.13 -23.91
N CYS A 650 -44.61 -8.16 -23.00
CA CYS A 650 -45.59 -9.25 -22.91
C CYS A 650 -46.54 -9.27 -24.12
N PHE A 651 -46.81 -8.12 -24.72
CA PHE A 651 -47.71 -7.98 -25.86
C PHE A 651 -46.98 -7.93 -27.20
N ARG A 652 -46.10 -6.94 -27.40
CA ARG A 652 -45.49 -6.59 -28.70
C ARG A 652 -43.97 -6.51 -28.60
N ILE A 653 -43.31 -7.66 -28.74
CA ILE A 653 -41.84 -7.78 -28.68
C ILE A 653 -41.15 -6.96 -29.80
N ASP A 654 -41.80 -6.84 -30.96
CA ASP A 654 -41.31 -6.08 -32.11
C ASP A 654 -41.12 -4.59 -31.83
N ARG A 655 -41.92 -4.01 -30.92
CA ARG A 655 -41.85 -2.58 -30.54
C ARG A 655 -40.87 -2.29 -29.40
N VAL A 656 -40.35 -3.33 -28.74
CA VAL A 656 -39.43 -3.18 -27.60
C VAL A 656 -38.17 -2.40 -27.97
N TYR A 657 -37.64 -2.59 -29.18
CA TYR A 657 -36.46 -1.84 -29.65
C TYR A 657 -36.70 -0.32 -29.62
N ARG A 658 -37.88 0.12 -30.04
CA ARG A 658 -38.24 1.54 -30.05
C ARG A 658 -38.54 2.06 -28.64
N ALA A 659 -39.27 1.28 -27.85
CA ALA A 659 -39.59 1.63 -26.48
C ALA A 659 -38.34 1.75 -25.59
N VAL A 660 -37.29 0.97 -25.84
CA VAL A 660 -35.98 1.13 -25.18
C VAL A 660 -35.38 2.51 -25.47
N GLY A 661 -35.52 3.02 -26.70
CA GLY A 661 -35.14 4.38 -27.04
C GLY A 661 -35.97 5.42 -26.29
N ASP A 662 -37.28 5.24 -26.20
CA ASP A 662 -38.15 6.15 -25.44
C ASP A 662 -37.79 6.16 -23.94
N TYR A 663 -37.52 4.99 -23.37
CA TYR A 663 -37.03 4.83 -22.00
C TYR A 663 -35.73 5.60 -21.75
N ILE A 664 -34.72 5.43 -22.61
CA ILE A 664 -33.44 6.16 -22.49
C ILE A 664 -33.66 7.68 -22.60
N THR A 665 -34.55 8.10 -23.51
CA THR A 665 -34.88 9.53 -23.70
C THR A 665 -35.50 10.13 -22.45
N GLU A 666 -36.42 9.40 -21.81
CA GLU A 666 -37.10 9.84 -20.59
C GLU A 666 -36.16 9.88 -19.39
N THR A 667 -35.25 8.91 -19.26
CA THR A 667 -34.35 8.81 -18.09
C THR A 667 -33.06 9.63 -18.19
N MET A 668 -32.43 9.66 -19.37
CA MET A 668 -31.11 10.28 -19.58
C MET A 668 -31.15 11.43 -20.58
N GLY A 669 -32.04 11.38 -21.57
CA GLY A 669 -32.22 12.41 -22.59
C GLY A 669 -31.93 11.92 -24.02
N GLU A 670 -32.42 12.67 -25.01
CA GLU A 670 -32.32 12.32 -26.44
C GLU A 670 -30.86 12.23 -26.95
N GLU A 671 -29.94 12.94 -26.29
CA GLU A 671 -28.52 12.96 -26.68
C GLU A 671 -27.82 11.59 -26.55
N TYR A 672 -28.35 10.69 -25.73
CA TYR A 672 -27.79 9.34 -25.52
C TYR A 672 -28.29 8.29 -26.53
N ILE A 673 -29.09 8.71 -27.50
CA ILE A 673 -29.56 7.88 -28.61
C ILE A 673 -28.98 8.38 -29.93
N MET A 674 -28.68 9.67 -30.02
CA MET A 674 -28.02 10.27 -31.17
C MET A 674 -26.50 10.17 -31.00
N PRO A 675 -25.80 9.23 -31.66
CA PRO A 675 -24.36 9.13 -31.52
C PRO A 675 -23.67 10.40 -32.04
N PRO A 676 -22.52 10.79 -31.44
CA PRO A 676 -21.76 11.93 -31.91
C PRO A 676 -21.23 11.67 -33.33
N VAL A 677 -21.14 12.74 -34.13
CA VAL A 677 -20.50 12.67 -35.44
C VAL A 677 -18.99 12.55 -35.22
N ILE A 678 -18.39 11.51 -35.80
CA ILE A 678 -16.96 11.26 -35.66
C ILE A 678 -16.19 12.34 -36.45
N SER A 679 -15.28 13.04 -35.78
CA SER A 679 -14.37 14.00 -36.40
C SER A 679 -12.92 13.59 -36.16
N LEU A 680 -12.10 13.57 -37.22
CA LEU A 680 -10.68 13.24 -37.09
C LEU A 680 -9.91 14.30 -36.30
N ASP A 681 -10.37 15.56 -36.33
CA ASP A 681 -9.80 16.65 -35.55
C ASP A 681 -9.95 16.39 -34.04
N SER A 682 -11.13 15.97 -33.57
CA SER A 682 -11.33 15.60 -32.15
C SER A 682 -10.55 14.35 -31.75
N ILE A 683 -10.41 13.37 -32.65
CA ILE A 683 -9.61 12.16 -32.41
C ILE A 683 -8.13 12.54 -32.24
N PHE A 684 -7.63 13.46 -33.05
CA PHE A 684 -6.25 13.92 -32.96
C PHE A 684 -5.98 14.67 -31.64
N GLU A 685 -6.90 15.54 -31.21
CA GLU A 685 -6.81 16.23 -29.90
C GLU A 685 -6.76 15.25 -28.72
N GLN A 686 -7.47 14.12 -28.83
CA GLN A 686 -7.47 13.05 -27.82
C GLN A 686 -6.28 12.09 -27.95
N SER A 687 -5.51 12.16 -29.04
CA SER A 687 -4.39 11.25 -29.31
C SER A 687 -3.09 11.71 -28.64
N SER A 688 -2.35 10.77 -28.06
CA SER A 688 -1.01 10.99 -27.50
C SER A 688 0.06 10.18 -28.25
N PRO A 689 1.36 10.52 -28.11
CA PRO A 689 2.46 9.70 -28.63
C PRO A 689 2.51 8.27 -28.07
N MET A 690 1.94 8.07 -26.88
CA MET A 690 1.95 6.80 -26.16
C MET A 690 0.71 5.95 -26.44
N THR A 691 -0.35 6.55 -26.98
CA THR A 691 -1.64 5.90 -27.24
C THR A 691 -1.85 5.80 -28.75
N PRO A 692 -1.65 4.62 -29.36
CA PRO A 692 -1.94 4.44 -30.78
C PRO A 692 -3.44 4.63 -31.05
N VAL A 693 -3.79 4.99 -32.27
CA VAL A 693 -5.19 5.08 -32.72
C VAL A 693 -5.49 3.91 -33.65
N VAL A 694 -6.50 3.12 -33.33
CA VAL A 694 -6.93 1.95 -34.11
C VAL A 694 -8.24 2.26 -34.80
N PHE A 695 -8.21 2.36 -36.13
CA PHE A 695 -9.39 2.40 -36.97
C PHE A 695 -9.89 0.97 -37.24
N ILE A 696 -11.09 0.70 -36.77
CA ILE A 696 -11.81 -0.55 -37.05
C ILE A 696 -12.71 -0.28 -38.25
N LEU A 697 -12.36 -0.87 -39.37
CA LEU A 697 -13.00 -0.60 -40.65
C LEU A 697 -14.24 -1.46 -40.84
N SER A 698 -15.28 -0.85 -41.40
CA SER A 698 -16.34 -1.57 -42.09
C SER A 698 -16.02 -1.69 -43.59
N PRO A 699 -16.56 -2.70 -44.29
CA PRO A 699 -16.38 -2.80 -45.73
C PRO A 699 -16.74 -1.48 -46.44
N GLY A 700 -15.81 -0.99 -47.28
CA GLY A 700 -15.97 0.26 -48.03
C GLY A 700 -15.59 1.55 -47.30
N SER A 701 -15.17 1.48 -46.04
CA SER A 701 -14.67 2.62 -45.29
C SER A 701 -13.14 2.62 -45.23
N ASP A 702 -12.49 3.69 -45.68
CA ASP A 702 -11.05 3.88 -45.56
C ASP A 702 -10.73 5.31 -45.10
N PRO A 703 -10.19 5.52 -43.87
CA PRO A 703 -9.87 6.83 -43.35
C PRO A 703 -8.57 7.41 -43.92
N THR A 704 -7.80 6.66 -44.72
CA THR A 704 -6.44 7.04 -45.14
C THR A 704 -6.42 8.40 -45.86
N ALA A 705 -7.35 8.65 -46.78
CA ALA A 705 -7.41 9.92 -47.53
C ALA A 705 -7.77 11.12 -46.64
N GLU A 706 -8.67 10.94 -45.68
CA GLU A 706 -9.04 12.00 -44.72
C GLU A 706 -7.90 12.28 -43.73
N LEU A 707 -7.19 11.24 -43.29
CA LEU A 707 -6.06 11.35 -42.38
C LEU A 707 -4.85 12.05 -43.05
N MET A 708 -4.60 11.80 -44.34
CA MET A 708 -3.58 12.53 -45.09
C MET A 708 -3.90 14.03 -45.14
N LYS A 709 -5.17 14.39 -45.42
CA LYS A 709 -5.61 15.79 -45.40
C LYS A 709 -5.47 16.41 -44.01
N LEU A 710 -5.73 15.65 -42.94
CA LEU A 710 -5.47 16.10 -41.57
C LEU A 710 -3.98 16.35 -41.34
N GLY A 711 -3.11 15.41 -41.74
CA GLY A 711 -1.66 15.57 -41.65
C GLY A 711 -1.17 16.82 -42.38
N ASP A 712 -1.66 17.07 -43.60
CA ASP A 712 -1.34 18.28 -44.36
C ASP A 712 -1.78 19.56 -43.63
N ARG A 713 -3.00 19.58 -43.06
CA ARG A 713 -3.52 20.71 -42.28
C ARG A 713 -2.70 20.98 -41.01
N CYS A 714 -2.27 19.93 -40.32
CA CYS A 714 -1.50 20.02 -39.08
C CYS A 714 0.00 20.29 -39.30
N GLY A 715 0.46 20.49 -40.55
CA GLY A 715 1.88 20.73 -40.84
C GLY A 715 2.76 19.47 -40.81
N PHE A 716 2.14 18.30 -40.82
CA PHE A 716 2.77 16.98 -40.96
C PHE A 716 2.71 16.44 -42.41
N GLY A 717 2.13 17.23 -43.33
CA GLY A 717 2.19 17.03 -44.78
C GLY A 717 3.58 17.25 -45.37
N ALA A 718 3.92 16.51 -46.43
CA ALA A 718 5.23 16.48 -47.13
C ALA A 718 6.38 15.76 -46.38
N GLY A 719 6.27 14.43 -46.29
CA GLY A 719 7.40 13.53 -45.94
C GLY A 719 7.51 13.14 -44.47
N LYS A 720 6.78 13.81 -43.56
CA LYS A 720 6.64 13.46 -42.14
C LYS A 720 5.50 12.47 -41.86
N PHE A 721 4.53 12.35 -42.77
CA PHE A 721 3.53 11.28 -42.75
C PHE A 721 4.03 10.08 -43.58
N LYS A 722 4.10 8.90 -42.97
CA LYS A 722 4.49 7.63 -43.60
C LYS A 722 3.38 6.61 -43.40
N TYR A 723 3.07 5.84 -44.43
CA TYR A 723 2.14 4.72 -44.33
C TYR A 723 2.75 3.47 -44.95
N LEU A 724 2.40 2.31 -44.41
CA LEU A 724 2.83 1.01 -44.88
C LEU A 724 1.66 0.03 -44.78
N SER A 725 1.33 -0.62 -45.90
CA SER A 725 0.33 -1.70 -45.91
C SER A 725 1.01 -3.01 -45.49
N LEU A 726 0.50 -3.62 -44.41
CA LEU A 726 1.06 -4.86 -43.87
C LEU A 726 0.66 -6.05 -44.74
N GLY A 727 1.67 -6.85 -45.08
CA GLY A 727 1.54 -8.08 -45.86
C GLY A 727 2.75 -8.99 -45.58
N GLN A 728 2.80 -10.16 -46.21
CA GLN A 728 3.89 -11.11 -46.01
C GLN A 728 5.26 -10.47 -46.32
N GLY A 729 6.22 -10.61 -45.40
CA GLY A 729 7.60 -10.13 -45.56
C GLY A 729 7.87 -8.65 -45.24
N GLN A 730 6.86 -7.88 -44.80
CA GLN A 730 7.01 -6.43 -44.50
C GLN A 730 7.46 -6.11 -43.06
N GLU A 731 7.57 -7.12 -42.19
CA GLU A 731 7.92 -6.94 -40.76
C GLU A 731 9.21 -6.14 -40.49
N PRO A 732 10.37 -6.43 -41.12
CA PRO A 732 11.60 -5.70 -40.82
C PRO A 732 11.53 -4.25 -41.26
N THR A 733 10.89 -3.98 -42.42
CA THR A 733 10.64 -2.63 -42.92
C THR A 733 9.74 -1.86 -41.94
N ALA A 734 8.68 -2.49 -41.45
CA ALA A 734 7.76 -1.88 -40.48
C ALA A 734 8.46 -1.46 -39.18
N LEU A 735 9.34 -2.32 -38.63
CA LEU A 735 10.11 -2.00 -37.41
C LEU A 735 11.08 -0.84 -37.65
N SER A 736 11.83 -0.86 -38.75
CA SER A 736 12.75 0.25 -39.06
C SER A 736 12.03 1.59 -39.23
N LEU A 737 10.84 1.59 -39.86
CA LEU A 737 10.01 2.79 -39.99
C LEU A 737 9.48 3.26 -38.65
N LEU A 738 9.11 2.34 -37.76
CA LEU A 738 8.67 2.65 -36.41
C LEU A 738 9.77 3.37 -35.61
N ASP A 739 10.99 2.83 -35.59
CA ASP A 739 12.11 3.44 -34.87
C ASP A 739 12.46 4.84 -35.40
N VAL A 740 12.43 5.01 -36.72
CA VAL A 740 12.64 6.32 -37.36
C VAL A 740 11.50 7.28 -37.00
N ALA A 741 10.25 6.82 -36.97
CA ALA A 741 9.12 7.66 -36.66
C ALA A 741 9.12 8.11 -35.19
N ILE A 742 9.47 7.22 -34.27
CA ILE A 742 9.59 7.52 -32.83
C ILE A 742 10.69 8.55 -32.58
N SER A 743 11.86 8.38 -33.21
CA SER A 743 13.02 9.27 -33.01
C SER A 743 12.85 10.63 -33.68
N ARG A 744 12.21 10.70 -34.85
CA ARG A 744 12.05 11.94 -35.63
C ARG A 744 10.70 12.65 -35.44
N GLY A 745 9.77 12.09 -34.67
CA GLY A 745 8.44 12.69 -34.47
C GLY A 745 7.58 12.66 -35.72
N GLN A 746 7.54 11.52 -36.42
CA GLN A 746 6.75 11.35 -37.63
C GLN A 746 5.42 10.66 -37.33
N TRP A 747 4.45 10.83 -38.23
CA TRP A 747 3.19 10.10 -38.18
C TRP A 747 3.35 8.82 -38.99
N LEU A 748 3.08 7.68 -38.38
CA LEU A 748 3.19 6.38 -39.01
C LEU A 748 1.81 5.70 -39.05
N MET A 749 1.43 5.21 -40.22
CA MET A 749 0.19 4.47 -40.42
C MET A 749 0.48 3.05 -40.89
N PHE A 750 0.00 2.04 -40.15
CA PHE A 750 -0.01 0.65 -40.61
C PHE A 750 -1.40 0.29 -41.11
N GLN A 751 -1.50 -0.13 -42.36
CA GLN A 751 -2.76 -0.57 -42.95
C GLN A 751 -2.88 -2.10 -42.91
N ASN A 752 -4.11 -2.59 -42.85
CA ASN A 752 -4.46 -4.02 -42.94
C ASN A 752 -3.81 -4.88 -41.84
N CYS A 753 -3.82 -4.40 -40.60
CA CYS A 753 -3.18 -5.08 -39.47
C CYS A 753 -3.75 -6.49 -39.21
N HIS A 754 -5.00 -6.74 -39.58
CA HIS A 754 -5.65 -8.05 -39.49
C HIS A 754 -4.96 -9.14 -40.33
N LEU A 755 -4.21 -8.78 -41.38
CA LEU A 755 -3.52 -9.73 -42.24
C LEU A 755 -2.22 -10.29 -41.62
N LEU A 756 -1.66 -9.62 -40.60
CA LEU A 756 -0.37 -9.98 -40.02
C LEU A 756 -0.35 -9.87 -38.49
N LEU A 757 -1.22 -10.64 -37.82
CA LEU A 757 -1.38 -10.61 -36.36
C LEU A 757 -0.11 -10.98 -35.58
N SER A 758 0.77 -11.82 -36.14
CA SER A 758 2.08 -12.16 -35.56
C SER A 758 2.95 -10.92 -35.34
N PHE A 759 2.99 -10.04 -36.34
CA PHE A 759 3.71 -8.77 -36.25
C PHE A 759 3.08 -7.83 -35.22
N ILE A 760 1.75 -7.78 -35.16
CA ILE A 760 1.04 -6.92 -34.21
C ILE A 760 1.35 -7.31 -32.75
N ARG A 761 1.48 -8.60 -32.42
CA ARG A 761 1.95 -9.04 -31.09
C ARG A 761 3.38 -8.57 -30.79
N ARG A 762 4.26 -8.56 -31.80
CA ARG A 762 5.62 -8.04 -31.65
C ARG A 762 5.63 -6.51 -31.51
N LEU A 763 4.75 -5.81 -32.22
CA LEU A 763 4.56 -4.37 -32.13
C LEU A 763 4.13 -3.97 -30.72
N GLU A 764 3.23 -4.71 -30.08
CA GLU A 764 2.85 -4.51 -28.67
C GLU A 764 4.07 -4.42 -27.75
N LYS A 765 4.94 -5.44 -27.81
CA LYS A 765 6.19 -5.47 -27.03
C LYS A 765 7.11 -4.28 -27.32
N GLN A 766 7.15 -3.79 -28.57
CA GLN A 766 7.96 -2.62 -28.92
C GLN A 766 7.35 -1.35 -28.35
N LEU A 767 6.02 -1.18 -28.43
CA LEU A 767 5.32 -0.03 -27.86
C LEU A 767 5.48 0.05 -26.33
N GLU A 768 5.60 -1.08 -25.64
CA GLU A 768 5.87 -1.13 -24.20
C GLU A 768 7.31 -0.71 -23.84
N LYS A 769 8.29 -0.95 -24.72
CA LYS A 769 9.69 -0.51 -24.52
C LYS A 769 9.88 1.00 -24.70
N ILE A 770 8.93 1.67 -25.35
CA ILE A 770 9.00 3.12 -25.58
C ILE A 770 8.72 3.85 -24.27
N THR A 771 9.77 4.46 -23.70
CA THR A 771 9.66 5.25 -22.46
C THR A 771 9.55 6.76 -22.72
N LYS A 772 10.23 7.28 -23.76
CA LYS A 772 10.21 8.70 -24.12
C LYS A 772 10.19 8.89 -25.65
N PRO A 773 9.02 8.76 -26.31
CA PRO A 773 8.89 9.06 -27.73
C PRO A 773 8.92 10.57 -27.97
N HIS A 774 9.16 10.97 -29.22
CA HIS A 774 9.03 12.37 -29.61
C HIS A 774 7.58 12.87 -29.42
N PRO A 775 7.34 14.09 -28.89
CA PRO A 775 5.98 14.61 -28.61
C PRO A 775 5.03 14.65 -29.82
N ASP A 776 5.58 14.82 -31.02
CA ASP A 776 4.82 14.85 -32.27
C ASP A 776 4.54 13.47 -32.89
N PHE A 777 5.16 12.41 -32.37
CA PHE A 777 4.95 11.06 -32.88
C PHE A 777 3.48 10.64 -32.72
N ARG A 778 2.90 10.03 -33.75
CA ARG A 778 1.56 9.42 -33.72
C ARG A 778 1.57 8.13 -34.51
N LEU A 779 0.95 7.09 -33.95
CA LEU A 779 0.78 5.78 -34.58
C LEU A 779 -0.69 5.54 -34.90
N TRP A 780 -0.98 5.28 -36.17
CA TRP A 780 -2.31 4.99 -36.69
C TRP A 780 -2.35 3.56 -37.23
N LEU A 781 -3.35 2.78 -36.84
CA LEU A 781 -3.50 1.39 -37.26
C LEU A 781 -4.87 1.26 -37.95
N THR A 782 -4.94 0.58 -39.08
CA THR A 782 -6.23 0.16 -39.66
C THR A 782 -6.37 -1.34 -39.66
N THR A 783 -7.54 -1.82 -39.28
CA THR A 783 -7.83 -3.25 -39.18
C THR A 783 -9.31 -3.54 -39.43
N ASP A 784 -9.58 -4.73 -39.94
CA ASP A 784 -10.91 -5.30 -39.90
C ASP A 784 -11.12 -5.93 -38.52
N PRO A 785 -12.38 -6.10 -38.06
CA PRO A 785 -12.65 -6.72 -36.77
C PRO A 785 -12.22 -8.20 -36.78
N VAL A 786 -11.33 -8.57 -35.84
CA VAL A 786 -10.86 -9.95 -35.67
C VAL A 786 -10.81 -10.31 -34.20
N ASN A 787 -11.34 -11.47 -33.82
CA ASN A 787 -11.42 -11.92 -32.42
C ASN A 787 -10.05 -12.19 -31.77
N THR A 788 -9.03 -12.47 -32.58
CA THR A 788 -7.66 -12.80 -32.14
C THR A 788 -6.71 -11.60 -32.18
N PHE A 789 -7.23 -10.39 -32.37
CA PHE A 789 -6.43 -9.17 -32.35
C PHE A 789 -5.83 -8.95 -30.94
N PRO A 790 -4.54 -8.57 -30.82
CA PRO A 790 -3.89 -8.46 -29.51
C PRO A 790 -4.58 -7.45 -28.56
N ILE A 791 -4.96 -7.95 -27.38
CA ILE A 791 -5.74 -7.18 -26.40
C ILE A 791 -4.96 -5.99 -25.86
N GLY A 792 -3.66 -6.11 -25.61
CA GLY A 792 -2.90 -5.01 -25.02
C GLY A 792 -2.80 -3.79 -25.93
N ILE A 793 -2.78 -3.97 -27.26
CA ILE A 793 -2.89 -2.83 -28.20
C ILE A 793 -4.29 -2.22 -28.15
N LEU A 794 -5.35 -3.03 -28.13
CA LEU A 794 -6.71 -2.51 -28.03
C LEU A 794 -6.89 -1.72 -26.73
N GLN A 795 -6.45 -2.27 -25.60
CA GLN A 795 -6.51 -1.64 -24.28
C GLN A 795 -5.78 -0.30 -24.24
N ARG A 796 -4.60 -0.18 -24.88
CA ARG A 796 -3.79 1.05 -24.90
C ARG A 796 -4.18 2.04 -26.00
N SER A 797 -5.03 1.62 -26.94
CA SER A 797 -5.40 2.45 -28.10
C SER A 797 -6.70 3.22 -27.91
N LEU A 798 -6.79 4.33 -28.65
CA LEU A 798 -8.06 4.97 -28.97
C LEU A 798 -8.68 4.25 -30.17
N LYS A 799 -9.84 3.63 -29.97
CA LYS A 799 -10.54 2.89 -31.04
C LYS A 799 -11.49 3.84 -31.74
N VAL A 800 -11.51 3.74 -33.06
CA VAL A 800 -12.40 4.50 -33.91
C VAL A 800 -13.04 3.55 -34.90
N VAL A 801 -14.34 3.32 -34.76
CA VAL A 801 -15.13 2.55 -35.71
C VAL A 801 -15.58 3.47 -36.83
N THR A 802 -15.20 3.15 -38.07
CA THR A 802 -15.65 3.88 -39.25
C THR A 802 -16.79 3.12 -39.92
N GLU A 803 -18.02 3.54 -39.65
CA GLU A 803 -19.24 2.99 -40.25
C GLU A 803 -20.17 4.13 -40.72
N PRO A 804 -20.97 3.91 -41.78
CA PRO A 804 -22.07 4.82 -42.08
C PRO A 804 -23.10 4.78 -40.94
N PRO A 805 -23.59 5.93 -40.45
CA PRO A 805 -24.50 5.96 -39.31
C PRO A 805 -25.85 5.29 -39.61
N ASN A 806 -26.59 4.90 -38.57
CA ASN A 806 -27.87 4.24 -38.73
C ASN A 806 -29.03 5.26 -38.72
N GLY A 807 -29.78 5.31 -39.82
CA GLY A 807 -30.99 6.10 -39.94
C GLY A 807 -30.85 7.18 -41.00
N LEU A 808 -31.93 7.40 -41.76
CA LEU A 808 -31.95 8.34 -42.89
C LEU A 808 -31.52 9.76 -42.48
N LYS A 809 -32.02 10.24 -41.33
CA LYS A 809 -31.68 11.56 -40.77
C LYS A 809 -30.19 11.67 -40.43
N LEU A 810 -29.61 10.62 -39.82
CA LEU A 810 -28.21 10.61 -39.41
C LEU A 810 -27.26 10.49 -40.62
N ASN A 811 -27.60 9.67 -41.60
CA ASN A 811 -26.85 9.59 -42.86
C ASN A 811 -26.84 10.93 -43.59
N LEU A 812 -28.01 11.56 -43.76
CA LEU A 812 -28.09 12.91 -44.34
C LEU A 812 -27.24 13.93 -43.58
N ARG A 813 -27.34 13.95 -42.24
CA ARG A 813 -26.57 14.85 -41.39
C ARG A 813 -25.06 14.62 -41.58
N ASN A 814 -24.62 13.37 -41.67
CA ASN A 814 -23.22 13.02 -41.90
C ASN A 814 -22.74 13.47 -43.28
N THR A 815 -23.51 13.21 -44.35
CA THR A 815 -23.18 13.68 -45.71
C THR A 815 -23.04 15.21 -45.75
N TYR A 816 -23.95 15.93 -45.10
CA TYR A 816 -23.87 17.40 -45.04
C TYR A 816 -22.74 17.92 -44.17
N PHE A 817 -22.44 17.24 -43.06
CA PHE A 817 -21.33 17.61 -42.18
C PHE A 817 -19.98 17.52 -42.91
N LYS A 818 -19.80 16.49 -43.74
CA LYS A 818 -18.61 16.31 -44.58
C LYS A 818 -18.55 17.24 -45.79
N MET A 819 -19.70 17.77 -46.22
CA MET A 819 -19.78 18.64 -47.40
C MET A 819 -19.34 20.08 -47.07
N HIS A 820 -18.22 20.51 -47.64
CA HIS A 820 -17.78 21.90 -47.48
C HIS A 820 -18.73 22.89 -48.19
N PRO A 821 -18.96 24.10 -47.62
CA PRO A 821 -19.78 25.13 -48.25
C PRO A 821 -19.34 25.48 -49.68
N GLN A 822 -18.03 25.46 -49.92
CA GLN A 822 -17.42 25.71 -51.24
C GLN A 822 -17.90 24.72 -52.31
N THR A 823 -18.20 23.47 -51.93
CA THR A 823 -18.71 22.45 -52.84
C THR A 823 -20.15 22.75 -53.26
N LEU A 824 -20.96 23.37 -52.37
CA LEU A 824 -22.32 23.80 -52.71
C LEU A 824 -22.34 25.04 -53.61
N ASP A 825 -21.29 25.87 -53.53
CA ASP A 825 -21.13 27.07 -54.35
C ASP A 825 -20.31 26.83 -55.63
N CYS A 826 -19.87 25.59 -55.89
CA CYS A 826 -19.03 25.28 -57.05
C CYS A 826 -19.75 25.46 -58.40
N CYS A 827 -21.08 25.50 -58.40
CA CYS A 827 -21.89 25.70 -59.60
C CYS A 827 -22.92 26.81 -59.36
N GLN A 828 -22.97 27.77 -60.29
CA GLN A 828 -23.91 28.91 -60.23
C GLN A 828 -25.32 28.58 -60.75
N HIS A 829 -25.54 27.38 -61.29
CA HIS A 829 -26.83 26.97 -61.82
C HIS A 829 -27.85 26.80 -60.67
N THR A 830 -29.01 27.45 -60.75
CA THR A 830 -30.04 27.46 -59.67
C THR A 830 -30.49 26.05 -59.24
N ALA A 831 -30.60 25.12 -60.20
CA ALA A 831 -30.95 23.73 -59.94
C ALA A 831 -29.87 22.89 -59.22
N PHE A 832 -28.62 23.35 -59.09
CA PHE A 832 -27.55 22.54 -58.51
C PHE A 832 -27.78 22.20 -57.04
N LYS A 833 -28.07 23.20 -56.19
CA LYS A 833 -28.29 22.98 -54.74
C LYS A 833 -29.47 22.05 -54.45
N PRO A 834 -30.65 22.20 -55.09
CA PRO A 834 -31.75 21.23 -54.97
C PRO A 834 -31.37 19.82 -55.44
N LEU A 835 -30.62 19.68 -56.54
CA LEU A 835 -30.23 18.36 -57.06
C LEU A 835 -29.20 17.67 -56.18
N VAL A 836 -28.29 18.42 -55.57
CA VAL A 836 -27.36 17.90 -54.55
C VAL A 836 -28.13 17.40 -53.33
N TYR A 837 -29.20 18.08 -52.91
CA TYR A 837 -30.07 17.60 -51.83
C TYR A 837 -30.74 16.27 -52.19
N VAL A 838 -31.34 16.18 -53.39
CA VAL A 838 -31.97 14.94 -53.86
C VAL A 838 -30.94 13.80 -53.97
N LEU A 839 -29.72 14.10 -54.44
CA LEU A 839 -28.63 13.14 -54.52
C LEU A 839 -28.19 12.67 -53.13
N ALA A 840 -28.06 13.57 -52.15
CA ALA A 840 -27.72 13.22 -50.76
C ALA A 840 -28.81 12.36 -50.12
N PHE A 841 -30.08 12.68 -50.38
CA PHE A 841 -31.22 11.86 -49.93
C PHE A 841 -31.19 10.47 -50.58
N PHE A 842 -30.95 10.40 -51.88
CA PHE A 842 -30.83 9.13 -52.59
C PHE A 842 -29.65 8.29 -52.08
N HIS A 843 -28.50 8.92 -51.85
CA HIS A 843 -27.33 8.30 -51.23
C HIS A 843 -27.68 7.66 -49.88
N ALA A 844 -28.35 8.42 -49.01
CA ALA A 844 -28.78 7.93 -47.70
C ALA A 844 -29.78 6.77 -47.82
N VAL A 845 -30.74 6.82 -48.75
CA VAL A 845 -31.71 5.73 -48.99
C VAL A 845 -31.01 4.45 -49.48
N VAL A 846 -30.05 4.57 -50.40
CA VAL A 846 -29.27 3.43 -50.91
C VAL A 846 -28.49 2.75 -49.78
N GLN A 847 -27.85 3.53 -48.91
CA GLN A 847 -27.15 3.04 -47.73
C GLN A 847 -28.10 2.36 -46.73
N GLU A 848 -29.24 2.99 -46.42
CA GLU A 848 -30.24 2.44 -45.50
C GLU A 848 -30.84 1.12 -46.00
N ARG A 849 -31.07 0.99 -47.31
CA ARG A 849 -31.65 -0.22 -47.89
C ARG A 849 -30.81 -1.47 -47.67
N ARG A 850 -29.50 -1.33 -47.45
CA ARG A 850 -28.61 -2.48 -47.15
C ARG A 850 -29.01 -3.22 -45.87
N LYS A 851 -29.70 -2.56 -44.94
CA LYS A 851 -30.11 -3.17 -43.66
C LYS A 851 -31.22 -4.20 -43.81
N TYR A 852 -31.95 -4.16 -44.91
CA TYR A 852 -33.03 -5.10 -45.19
C TYR A 852 -32.54 -6.37 -45.89
N ASP A 853 -31.22 -6.58 -45.96
CA ASP A 853 -30.58 -7.76 -46.57
C ASP A 853 -31.18 -8.02 -47.97
N LYS A 854 -31.60 -9.25 -48.26
CA LYS A 854 -32.19 -9.67 -49.54
C LYS A 854 -33.46 -8.92 -49.95
N ILE A 855 -34.18 -8.29 -49.01
CA ILE A 855 -35.37 -7.47 -49.31
C ILE A 855 -34.94 -6.11 -49.88
N GLY A 856 -33.80 -5.59 -49.42
CA GLY A 856 -33.23 -4.34 -49.89
C GLY A 856 -32.42 -4.50 -51.17
N TRP A 857 -31.49 -5.46 -51.20
CA TRP A 857 -30.57 -5.71 -52.30
C TRP A 857 -30.35 -7.21 -52.50
N ASN A 858 -30.36 -7.69 -53.75
CA ASN A 858 -29.98 -9.09 -54.04
C ASN A 858 -28.50 -9.36 -53.73
N ILE A 859 -27.64 -8.40 -54.06
CA ILE A 859 -26.22 -8.34 -53.71
C ILE A 859 -25.96 -6.89 -53.29
N CYS A 860 -25.45 -6.68 -52.08
CA CYS A 860 -25.18 -5.35 -51.58
C CYS A 860 -24.10 -4.66 -52.42
N TYR A 861 -24.45 -3.57 -53.10
CA TYR A 861 -23.49 -2.71 -53.78
C TYR A 861 -22.99 -1.61 -52.83
N ASP A 862 -21.67 -1.40 -52.82
CA ASP A 862 -21.04 -0.47 -51.90
C ASP A 862 -20.95 0.98 -52.41
N PHE A 863 -22.10 1.63 -52.63
CA PHE A 863 -22.16 3.07 -52.94
C PHE A 863 -21.56 3.93 -51.79
N ASN A 864 -20.30 4.30 -51.95
CA ASN A 864 -19.49 4.94 -50.92
C ASN A 864 -19.42 6.46 -51.11
N GLU A 865 -18.67 7.15 -50.26
CA GLU A 865 -18.52 8.61 -50.32
C GLU A 865 -17.77 9.09 -51.58
N SER A 866 -16.87 8.27 -52.12
CA SER A 866 -16.18 8.59 -53.37
C SER A 866 -17.16 8.61 -54.55
N ASP A 867 -18.12 7.68 -54.59
CA ASP A 867 -19.17 7.64 -55.60
C ASP A 867 -20.10 8.84 -55.50
N PHE A 868 -20.48 9.24 -54.28
CA PHE A 868 -21.24 10.47 -54.04
C PHE A 868 -20.50 11.71 -54.55
N ASN A 869 -19.22 11.87 -54.21
CA ASN A 869 -18.41 13.02 -54.65
C ASN A 869 -18.25 13.08 -56.17
N VAL A 870 -18.11 11.93 -56.82
CA VAL A 870 -18.11 11.85 -58.29
C VAL A 870 -19.47 12.24 -58.86
N CYS A 871 -20.57 11.77 -58.29
CA CYS A 871 -21.92 12.16 -58.71
C CYS A 871 -22.15 13.68 -58.59
N VAL A 872 -21.68 14.31 -57.50
CA VAL A 872 -21.70 15.78 -57.33
C VAL A 872 -20.87 16.47 -58.41
N THR A 873 -19.69 15.93 -58.74
CA THR A 873 -18.83 16.47 -59.80
C THR A 873 -19.48 16.36 -61.19
N ILE A 874 -20.17 15.24 -61.46
CA ILE A 874 -20.96 15.03 -62.69
C ILE A 874 -22.09 16.07 -62.76
N LEU A 875 -22.85 16.25 -61.68
CA LEU A 875 -23.90 17.28 -61.60
C LEU A 875 -23.32 18.67 -61.90
N SER A 876 -22.24 19.05 -61.23
CA SER A 876 -21.58 20.36 -61.43
C SER A 876 -21.12 20.55 -62.87
N THR A 877 -20.50 19.54 -63.48
CA THR A 877 -19.98 19.61 -64.85
C THR A 877 -21.09 19.78 -65.88
N TYR A 878 -22.14 18.97 -65.80
CA TYR A 878 -23.24 19.00 -66.77
C TYR A 878 -24.14 20.24 -66.61
N LEU A 879 -24.40 20.68 -65.37
CA LEU A 879 -25.16 21.90 -65.12
C LEU A 879 -24.37 23.16 -65.50
N THR A 880 -23.05 23.17 -65.32
CA THR A 880 -22.19 24.25 -65.81
C THR A 880 -22.17 24.30 -67.34
N LYS A 881 -22.17 23.14 -68.02
CA LYS A 881 -22.31 23.09 -69.49
C LYS A 881 -23.66 23.60 -69.96
N ALA A 882 -24.75 23.20 -69.32
CA ALA A 882 -26.10 23.68 -69.63
C ALA A 882 -26.23 25.21 -69.42
N LEU A 883 -25.64 25.74 -68.34
CA LEU A 883 -25.57 27.18 -68.07
C LEU A 883 -24.81 27.93 -69.16
N LYS A 884 -23.64 27.41 -69.59
CA LYS A 884 -22.84 27.99 -70.68
C LYS A 884 -23.56 27.95 -72.03
N ALA A 885 -24.31 26.88 -72.29
CA ALA A 885 -25.10 26.71 -73.51
C ALA A 885 -26.43 27.50 -73.50
N LYS A 886 -26.83 28.08 -72.36
CA LYS A 886 -28.14 28.72 -72.12
C LYS A 886 -29.33 27.79 -72.41
N ASP A 887 -29.15 26.49 -72.15
CA ASP A 887 -30.24 25.52 -72.33
C ASP A 887 -31.28 25.68 -71.22
N ALA A 888 -32.56 25.84 -71.61
CA ALA A 888 -33.67 25.92 -70.67
C ALA A 888 -34.03 24.56 -70.04
N ARG A 889 -33.56 23.44 -70.63
CA ARG A 889 -33.95 22.08 -70.25
C ARG A 889 -32.77 21.35 -69.61
N LEU A 890 -32.99 20.83 -68.40
CA LEU A 890 -32.00 20.01 -67.69
C LEU A 890 -31.78 18.67 -68.42
N PRO A 891 -30.52 18.20 -68.58
CA PRO A 891 -30.20 16.93 -69.26
C PRO A 891 -30.48 15.72 -68.35
N TRP A 892 -31.75 15.54 -67.98
CA TRP A 892 -32.18 14.55 -66.98
C TRP A 892 -31.88 13.11 -67.38
N ASN A 893 -32.03 12.78 -68.67
CA ASN A 893 -31.73 11.43 -69.18
C ASN A 893 -30.24 11.11 -69.04
N SER A 894 -29.37 12.05 -69.37
CA SER A 894 -27.92 11.88 -69.22
C SER A 894 -27.51 11.78 -67.76
N LEU A 895 -28.09 12.61 -66.88
CA LEU A 895 -27.79 12.55 -65.44
C LEU A 895 -28.26 11.23 -64.82
N LYS A 896 -29.46 10.76 -65.17
CA LYS A 896 -29.98 9.46 -64.70
C LYS A 896 -29.13 8.30 -65.18
N TYR A 897 -28.74 8.29 -66.45
CA TYR A 897 -27.89 7.24 -67.02
C TYR A 897 -26.52 7.21 -66.34
N LEU A 898 -25.87 8.37 -66.20
CA LEU A 898 -24.52 8.45 -65.63
C LEU A 898 -24.47 8.12 -64.13
N ILE A 899 -25.50 8.49 -63.38
CA ILE A 899 -25.56 8.22 -61.93
C ILE A 899 -26.12 6.81 -61.66
N GLY A 900 -27.09 6.35 -62.44
CA GLY A 900 -27.86 5.14 -62.17
C GLY A 900 -27.44 3.87 -62.91
N GLU A 901 -26.86 3.97 -64.12
CA GLU A 901 -26.44 2.77 -64.90
C GLU A 901 -24.92 2.65 -65.06
N VAL A 902 -24.18 3.76 -64.96
CA VAL A 902 -22.71 3.78 -65.09
C VAL A 902 -22.01 3.71 -63.73
N ARG A 903 -22.70 4.08 -62.64
CA ARG A 903 -22.11 4.25 -61.31
C ARG A 903 -22.74 3.34 -60.26
N LEU A 904 -24.06 3.28 -60.21
CA LEU A 904 -24.80 2.18 -59.59
C LEU A 904 -24.94 1.03 -60.59
#